data_AF-A0A5Q3G2F2-F1
#
_entry.id   AF-A0A5Q3G2F2-F1
#
_cell.length_a   1.000
_cell.length_b   1.000
_cell.length_c   1.000
_cell.angle_alpha   90.00
_cell.angle_beta   90.00
_cell.angle_gamma   90.00
#
_symmetry.space_group_name_H-M   'P 1'
#
loop_
_entity.id
_entity.type
_entity.pdbx_description
1 polymer ?
#
loop_
_entity_poly.entity_id
_entity_poly.type
_entity_poly.pdbx_seq_one_letter_code
_entity_poly.pdbx_strand_id
1 'polypeptide(L)'
;MTSKRKRTGDHPPPPIPEVPDTPRRSSRRIKDAAERPKSDTDPMKAASPKKTKAVWDTGEGVEEAMRELSEMEQKLQTAVRRQRLAVESSDLHVKKEAADEPDIRPKMYAPNQDTVVSRGNLEGKSKVANSVPLDEYDAKLAAGDVADAKGEDDGMDRGANRPPPVNSETLPLPWKGRLGYACLNTYLRNATPAVFSSRTCRMASIVEHRHPLTNPDEPEHPTKNRPDKNKPADHERGLKYVQDLGLANARDIVKMIRWNVKYGIRFMRLSSEMFPFASHPEHGYKLAPFASDVLAEAGRVAGELNHRVTTHPGQFTQIGSPRKEVVAAAIRDLEYHDEMLTLLKLPKQLDRDAVMILHMGGVYGDKQATVDRFKENYAKLSDSVKRRLVLENDDVAWSVHDLLPVCEELNIPLVLDYHHHNIIFDPSIREGSQDIIGLYDRIKATWTKKGITQKMHYSEQTSSAVTPRDRRKHSARVKTLPPCAPDMDLMIEAKDKEQAVFELMRNFKLPGWDTFNNIVPYERPDESRKAVKKKAKKGKKANGVNGEAEDDIEVPEKIVSAEDFGMGGPQARVYWPEGMEEWLRPKKREIKKAKEGKDGTPASLPDATFSDAIKIVDLRGRNAGRGIIALGDIPAETTLFTIPRRGIINVETSELPKKIPDAFDLDKPDDDAPGLDSWSSLILIMIYEYLEGENSKWKPYFDVLPSSFDTPMFWSDNELDQLQASHMRHKIGKDEAENMFQKTLLPIIRSNSEIFNAGNKSDAELIEIAHRMGSTIMAYAFDLENDEEEEEEADGWVEDRDGKSMMGMVPMADILNADAEFNAHVNHEEDSLTVTSLRPIKAGEEILNYYGPHPNSELLRRYGYVTEKHSRYDVVEIPWDIVESALSANFGIPSQVLEQIRGALEEDEEFEDTFVLERETGEVNSDGTFAESARFESMPEDLQEQLKTFLKGIKKAQPDAIPDKRKREEIHQAVLAKTLEALVARYPTSISEDEALLKQDLNQRTRMAIAVRLGEKKLLQEAITASSGDVEMTMEDESGPAKRAKR
;
A
#
# COMPACT_ATOMS: atom_id res chain seq x y z
N MET A 1 53.39 -30.96 47.72
CA MET A 1 54.01 -30.72 49.05
C MET A 1 52.97 -30.10 49.99
N THR A 2 53.30 -29.96 51.27
CA THR A 2 52.73 -29.05 52.33
C THR A 2 51.60 -28.05 51.98
N SER A 3 50.61 -27.73 52.84
CA SER A 3 50.44 -28.02 54.28
C SER A 3 48.98 -28.04 54.81
N LYS A 4 48.80 -28.78 55.91
CA LYS A 4 47.64 -29.03 56.78
C LYS A 4 47.17 -27.83 57.63
N ARG A 5 45.86 -27.79 57.99
CA ARG A 5 45.21 -27.72 59.35
C ARG A 5 43.69 -27.42 59.18
N LYS A 6 42.67 -27.98 59.88
CA LYS A 6 42.34 -28.32 61.31
C LYS A 6 42.20 -27.07 62.22
N ARG A 7 41.26 -26.88 63.18
CA ARG A 7 40.32 -27.72 64.02
C ARG A 7 39.28 -26.73 64.68
N THR A 8 38.11 -26.98 65.33
CA THR A 8 37.09 -28.08 65.52
C THR A 8 35.83 -27.51 66.24
N GLY A 9 34.64 -28.14 66.08
CA GLY A 9 33.66 -28.41 67.17
C GLY A 9 32.54 -27.38 67.44
N ASP A 10 31.45 -27.69 68.17
CA ASP A 10 30.83 -28.98 68.58
C ASP A 10 29.31 -28.79 68.97
N HIS A 11 28.56 -29.87 69.23
CA HIS A 11 27.08 -30.01 69.40
C HIS A 11 26.51 -29.62 70.81
N PRO A 12 25.18 -29.37 71.07
CA PRO A 12 24.02 -30.33 70.94
C PRO A 12 22.56 -29.78 70.66
N PRO A 13 21.51 -30.66 70.58
CA PRO A 13 20.07 -30.34 70.33
C PRO A 13 19.11 -30.85 71.47
N PRO A 14 17.77 -31.06 71.29
CA PRO A 14 16.62 -30.28 70.75
C PRO A 14 15.52 -30.00 71.85
N PRO A 15 14.27 -29.56 71.53
CA PRO A 15 13.09 -30.47 71.67
C PRO A 15 11.89 -30.25 70.70
N ILE A 16 10.88 -31.13 70.79
CA ILE A 16 9.61 -31.32 70.01
C ILE A 16 8.60 -32.05 70.97
N PRO A 17 7.24 -32.11 70.83
CA PRO A 17 6.22 -31.45 69.97
C PRO A 17 5.09 -30.71 70.77
N GLU A 18 3.98 -30.29 70.13
CA GLU A 18 2.60 -30.75 70.50
C GLU A 18 1.50 -30.39 69.46
N VAL A 19 0.41 -31.19 69.42
CA VAL A 19 -0.81 -31.14 68.56
C VAL A 19 -1.93 -31.88 69.33
N PRO A 20 -3.16 -31.34 69.58
CA PRO A 20 -4.29 -31.36 68.61
C PRO A 20 -5.28 -30.15 68.82
N ASP A 21 -6.56 -30.07 68.42
CA ASP A 21 -7.51 -30.93 67.67
C ASP A 21 -8.60 -30.06 66.96
N THR A 22 -9.59 -30.68 66.30
CA THR A 22 -10.88 -30.10 65.86
C THR A 22 -12.05 -30.65 66.72
N PRO A 23 -13.25 -30.03 66.75
CA PRO A 23 -14.35 -30.63 65.95
C PRO A 23 -15.59 -29.76 65.57
N ARG A 24 -16.08 -29.96 64.32
CA ARG A 24 -17.48 -30.25 63.88
C ARG A 24 -18.73 -29.40 64.32
N ARG A 25 -19.63 -29.23 63.31
CA ARG A 25 -21.15 -29.21 63.33
C ARG A 25 -21.88 -27.94 63.87
N SER A 26 -23.15 -27.62 63.51
CA SER A 26 -24.08 -28.12 62.45
C SER A 26 -25.40 -27.32 62.23
N SER A 27 -25.81 -27.17 60.96
CA SER A 27 -27.18 -27.40 60.39
C SER A 27 -28.45 -26.57 60.74
N ARG A 28 -29.31 -26.39 59.70
CA ARG A 28 -30.82 -26.31 59.70
C ARG A 28 -31.49 -25.02 60.27
N ARG A 29 -32.73 -24.61 59.91
CA ARG A 29 -33.61 -24.74 58.69
C ARG A 29 -34.93 -23.92 58.91
N ILE A 30 -35.64 -23.52 57.83
CA ILE A 30 -37.14 -23.44 57.69
C ILE A 30 -37.97 -22.24 58.27
N LYS A 31 -38.70 -21.54 57.35
CA LYS A 31 -40.14 -21.06 57.35
C LYS A 31 -40.67 -20.04 58.40
N ASP A 32 -41.79 -19.31 58.23
CA ASP A 32 -42.81 -19.10 57.15
C ASP A 32 -43.65 -17.80 57.40
N ALA A 33 -44.34 -17.26 56.37
CA ALA A 33 -45.61 -16.45 56.40
C ALA A 33 -45.67 -15.10 57.20
N ALA A 34 -46.58 -14.12 57.00
CA ALA A 34 -47.49 -13.62 55.92
C ALA A 34 -47.81 -12.11 56.27
N GLU A 35 -48.59 -11.24 55.60
CA GLU A 35 -49.84 -11.29 54.78
C GLU A 35 -49.94 -10.09 53.76
N ARG A 36 -51.11 -9.88 53.11
CA ARG A 36 -51.49 -8.72 52.24
C ARG A 36 -52.92 -8.24 52.54
N PRO A 37 -53.33 -7.02 52.14
CA PRO A 37 -54.08 -6.83 50.86
C PRO A 37 -53.63 -5.56 50.08
N LYS A 38 -53.87 -5.30 48.77
CA LYS A 38 -54.64 -5.89 47.65
C LYS A 38 -56.11 -5.44 47.43
N SER A 39 -56.29 -4.52 46.48
CA SER A 39 -57.36 -4.46 45.44
C SER A 39 -57.14 -3.22 44.54
N ASP A 40 -57.88 -2.95 43.46
CA ASP A 40 -58.09 -3.65 42.16
C ASP A 40 -58.43 -2.51 41.14
N THR A 41 -58.37 -2.61 39.80
CA THR A 41 -59.09 -3.53 38.90
C THR A 41 -58.47 -3.66 37.49
N ASP A 42 -58.49 -4.88 36.96
CA ASP A 42 -58.38 -5.30 35.54
C ASP A 42 -59.75 -5.04 34.80
N PRO A 43 -60.07 -5.44 33.53
CA PRO A 43 -59.49 -6.53 32.71
C PRO A 43 -59.30 -6.30 31.18
N MET A 44 -58.38 -7.06 30.54
CA MET A 44 -58.73 -8.20 29.63
C MET A 44 -57.58 -8.76 28.76
N LYS A 45 -57.32 -10.07 28.97
CA LYS A 45 -56.97 -11.12 27.98
C LYS A 45 -55.70 -11.01 27.11
N ALA A 46 -54.63 -11.58 27.69
CA ALA A 46 -53.57 -12.41 27.11
C ALA A 46 -53.77 -13.06 25.71
N ALA A 47 -52.66 -13.15 24.97
CA ALA A 47 -52.28 -14.28 24.10
C ALA A 47 -50.74 -14.39 23.98
N SER A 48 -50.20 -15.57 23.69
CA SER A 48 -48.76 -15.83 23.54
C SER A 48 -48.17 -15.24 22.24
N PRO A 49 -46.87 -14.85 22.19
CA PRO A 49 -46.20 -14.61 20.92
C PRO A 49 -46.13 -15.92 20.13
N LYS A 50 -46.71 -15.93 18.93
CA LYS A 50 -46.61 -17.06 18.00
C LYS A 50 -45.26 -17.04 17.31
N LYS A 51 -44.75 -18.22 16.91
CA LYS A 51 -43.79 -18.31 15.81
C LYS A 51 -44.44 -17.75 14.55
N THR A 52 -43.89 -16.69 13.98
CA THR A 52 -44.15 -16.27 12.59
C THR A 52 -42.96 -16.65 11.74
N LYS A 53 -43.14 -17.62 10.83
CA LYS A 53 -42.29 -17.68 9.64
C LYS A 53 -42.50 -16.37 8.89
N ALA A 54 -41.43 -15.60 8.67
CA ALA A 54 -41.38 -14.77 7.48
C ALA A 54 -41.09 -15.72 6.31
N VAL A 55 -41.95 -15.73 5.31
CA VAL A 55 -41.66 -16.34 4.01
C VAL A 55 -41.22 -15.18 3.13
N TRP A 56 -39.96 -15.19 2.73
CA TRP A 56 -39.45 -14.35 1.66
C TRP A 56 -39.38 -15.25 0.43
N ASP A 57 -40.29 -15.00 -0.49
CA ASP A 57 -40.44 -15.66 -1.79
C ASP A 57 -41.04 -14.60 -2.72
N THR A 58 -40.69 -14.63 -4.00
CA THR A 58 -40.87 -13.57 -5.01
C THR A 58 -40.09 -12.26 -4.79
N GLY A 59 -39.67 -11.63 -5.89
CA GLY A 59 -38.59 -10.63 -5.93
C GLY A 59 -38.94 -9.17 -5.64
N GLU A 60 -40.11 -8.86 -5.06
CA GLU A 60 -40.51 -7.46 -4.78
C GLU A 60 -39.56 -6.76 -3.77
N GLY A 61 -38.86 -7.52 -2.92
CA GLY A 61 -37.91 -6.98 -1.94
C GLY A 61 -36.66 -6.32 -2.54
N VAL A 62 -36.25 -6.70 -3.76
CA VAL A 62 -35.07 -6.10 -4.42
C VAL A 62 -35.42 -4.74 -5.01
N GLU A 63 -36.57 -4.60 -5.67
CA GLU A 63 -37.05 -3.29 -6.15
C GLU A 63 -37.29 -2.31 -5.01
N GLU A 64 -37.78 -2.77 -3.84
CA GLU A 64 -37.93 -1.90 -2.66
C GLU A 64 -36.55 -1.45 -2.11
N ALA A 65 -35.57 -2.35 -2.00
CA ALA A 65 -34.21 -2.00 -1.56
C ALA A 65 -33.49 -1.05 -2.53
N MET A 66 -33.54 -1.32 -3.85
CA MET A 66 -32.96 -0.44 -4.88
C MET A 66 -33.65 0.93 -4.90
N ARG A 67 -34.97 0.99 -4.66
CA ARG A 67 -35.70 2.26 -4.51
C ARG A 67 -35.25 3.01 -3.26
N GLU A 68 -35.05 2.35 -2.13
CA GLU A 68 -34.55 3.00 -0.91
C GLU A 68 -33.09 3.48 -1.07
N LEU A 69 -32.22 2.72 -1.76
CA LEU A 69 -30.85 3.10 -2.10
C LEU A 69 -30.80 4.29 -3.07
N SER A 70 -31.53 4.25 -4.18
CA SER A 70 -31.60 5.38 -5.14
C SER A 70 -32.19 6.63 -4.47
N GLU A 71 -33.20 6.48 -3.61
CA GLU A 71 -33.65 7.59 -2.78
C GLU A 71 -32.58 8.06 -1.77
N MET A 72 -31.72 7.18 -1.25
CA MET A 72 -30.67 7.54 -0.29
C MET A 72 -29.49 8.27 -0.96
N GLU A 73 -29.06 7.82 -2.13
CA GLU A 73 -28.05 8.48 -2.93
C GLU A 73 -28.55 9.85 -3.42
N GLN A 74 -29.81 9.93 -3.89
CA GLN A 74 -30.45 11.21 -4.18
C GLN A 74 -30.59 12.09 -2.92
N LYS A 75 -30.84 11.54 -1.73
CA LYS A 75 -30.82 12.29 -0.46
C LYS A 75 -29.42 12.82 -0.17
N LEU A 76 -28.34 12.07 -0.42
CA LEU A 76 -26.94 12.48 -0.21
C LEU A 76 -26.49 13.55 -1.22
N GLN A 77 -26.64 13.29 -2.53
CA GLN A 77 -26.36 14.28 -3.57
C GLN A 77 -27.20 15.55 -3.37
N THR A 78 -28.48 15.40 -3.00
CA THR A 78 -29.35 16.55 -2.66
C THR A 78 -28.91 17.22 -1.38
N ALA A 79 -28.39 16.52 -0.37
CA ALA A 79 -27.86 17.14 0.85
C ALA A 79 -26.64 18.02 0.54
N VAL A 80 -25.65 17.50 -0.20
CA VAL A 80 -24.48 18.27 -0.65
C VAL A 80 -24.91 19.46 -1.51
N ARG A 81 -25.80 19.24 -2.48
CA ARG A 81 -26.35 20.29 -3.35
C ARG A 81 -27.18 21.32 -2.58
N ARG A 82 -27.88 20.92 -1.51
CA ARG A 82 -28.70 21.77 -0.63
C ARG A 82 -27.85 22.55 0.36
N GLN A 83 -26.76 21.98 0.88
CA GLN A 83 -25.75 22.68 1.67
C GLN A 83 -25.04 23.73 0.80
N ARG A 84 -24.59 23.35 -0.41
CA ARG A 84 -24.03 24.28 -1.40
C ARG A 84 -25.01 25.39 -1.77
N LEU A 85 -26.27 25.07 -2.08
CA LEU A 85 -27.30 26.06 -2.38
C LEU A 85 -27.68 26.90 -1.16
N ALA A 86 -27.62 26.37 0.06
CA ALA A 86 -27.79 27.16 1.29
C ALA A 86 -26.68 28.22 1.40
N VAL A 87 -25.41 27.82 1.22
CA VAL A 87 -24.25 28.74 1.21
C VAL A 87 -24.38 29.76 0.06
N GLU A 88 -24.78 29.34 -1.14
CA GLU A 88 -25.00 30.21 -2.30
C GLU A 88 -26.23 31.13 -2.16
N SER A 89 -27.22 30.77 -1.35
CA SER A 89 -28.41 31.59 -1.03
C SER A 89 -28.22 32.50 0.19
N SER A 90 -27.18 32.29 0.98
CA SER A 90 -26.86 33.11 2.15
C SER A 90 -26.05 34.33 1.72
N ASP A 91 -26.53 35.54 2.07
CA ASP A 91 -25.86 36.82 1.83
C ASP A 91 -24.61 36.99 2.73
N LEU A 92 -23.61 36.13 2.55
CA LEU A 92 -22.32 36.16 3.24
C LEU A 92 -21.43 37.29 2.70
N HIS A 93 -21.85 38.52 2.97
CA HIS A 93 -21.01 39.71 2.87
C HIS A 93 -19.82 39.60 3.83
N VAL A 94 -18.70 39.08 3.33
CA VAL A 94 -17.40 39.11 4.02
C VAL A 94 -16.97 40.56 4.17
N LYS A 95 -17.27 41.15 5.33
CA LYS A 95 -16.74 42.47 5.70
C LYS A 95 -15.23 42.36 5.85
N LYS A 96 -14.49 43.07 5.00
CA LYS A 96 -13.09 43.43 5.28
C LYS A 96 -13.08 44.40 6.45
N GLU A 97 -12.90 43.88 7.66
CA GLU A 97 -12.44 44.70 8.78
C GLU A 97 -10.97 45.05 8.55
N ALA A 98 -10.62 46.32 8.76
CA ALA A 98 -9.28 46.82 8.50
C ALA A 98 -8.41 46.64 9.75
N ALA A 99 -7.43 45.76 9.66
CA ALA A 99 -6.27 45.72 10.55
C ALA A 99 -5.03 46.12 9.74
N ASP A 100 -4.10 46.84 10.37
CA ASP A 100 -2.88 47.33 9.72
C ASP A 100 -1.84 46.20 9.50
N GLU A 101 -1.98 45.45 8.41
CA GLU A 101 -0.90 44.63 7.84
C GLU A 101 -0.14 45.42 6.75
N PRO A 102 1.20 45.28 6.64
CA PRO A 102 2.00 46.00 5.65
C PRO A 102 1.72 45.53 4.21
N ASP A 103 1.42 46.48 3.31
CA ASP A 103 0.91 46.21 1.96
C ASP A 103 2.00 45.70 0.97
N ILE A 104 2.12 44.38 0.85
CA ILE A 104 2.91 43.71 -0.20
C ILE A 104 1.96 43.25 -1.32
N ARG A 105 1.61 44.17 -2.24
CA ARG A 105 0.72 43.89 -3.38
C ARG A 105 1.18 44.51 -4.71
N PRO A 106 1.61 43.68 -5.69
CA PRO A 106 1.68 44.10 -7.09
C PRO A 106 0.27 44.36 -7.65
N LYS A 107 0.08 45.43 -8.42
CA LYS A 107 -1.21 45.75 -9.07
C LYS A 107 -1.43 44.87 -10.30
N MET A 108 -2.64 44.31 -10.44
CA MET A 108 -3.09 43.61 -11.65
C MET A 108 -4.28 44.31 -12.33
N TYR A 109 -4.39 44.07 -13.64
CA TYR A 109 -5.45 44.61 -14.52
C TYR A 109 -6.75 43.81 -14.44
N ALA A 110 -7.87 44.47 -14.71
CA ALA A 110 -9.19 43.85 -14.81
C ALA A 110 -9.47 43.29 -16.23
N PRO A 111 -10.16 42.13 -16.37
CA PRO A 111 -10.69 41.65 -17.65
C PRO A 111 -12.04 42.30 -18.00
N ASN A 112 -12.36 42.36 -19.31
CA ASN A 112 -13.67 42.80 -19.78
C ASN A 112 -14.76 41.75 -19.53
N GLN A 113 -15.99 42.23 -19.32
CA GLN A 113 -17.21 41.42 -19.48
C GLN A 113 -17.63 41.40 -20.94
N ASP A 114 -18.17 40.29 -21.45
CA ASP A 114 -19.23 40.35 -22.46
C ASP A 114 -20.06 39.05 -22.57
N THR A 115 -21.26 39.17 -23.14
CA THR A 115 -22.20 38.08 -23.54
C THR A 115 -22.73 37.10 -22.47
N VAL A 116 -23.97 37.36 -22.02
CA VAL A 116 -24.90 36.38 -21.42
C VAL A 116 -26.12 36.25 -22.35
N VAL A 117 -26.59 35.02 -22.63
CA VAL A 117 -27.84 34.73 -23.36
C VAL A 117 -28.54 33.53 -22.68
N SER A 118 -29.87 33.39 -22.81
CA SER A 118 -30.67 32.50 -21.94
C SER A 118 -31.82 31.74 -22.66
N ARG A 119 -32.25 30.64 -22.01
CA ARG A 119 -33.54 29.91 -22.11
C ARG A 119 -33.81 28.96 -23.29
N GLY A 120 -34.41 27.81 -22.92
CA GLY A 120 -35.24 26.94 -23.75
C GLY A 120 -35.88 25.82 -22.91
N ASN A 121 -37.21 25.77 -22.81
CA ASN A 121 -37.98 24.68 -22.16
C ASN A 121 -38.48 23.68 -23.20
N LEU A 122 -38.86 22.45 -22.79
CA LEU A 122 -40.11 21.77 -23.18
C LEU A 122 -40.39 20.52 -22.30
N GLU A 123 -41.65 20.04 -22.30
CA GLU A 123 -42.18 18.95 -21.44
C GLU A 123 -42.64 17.73 -22.27
N GLY A 124 -42.72 16.49 -21.71
CA GLY A 124 -42.80 15.28 -22.55
C GLY A 124 -43.59 13.99 -22.20
N LYS A 125 -44.17 13.78 -21.00
CA LYS A 125 -45.18 12.70 -20.66
C LYS A 125 -44.84 11.20 -20.86
N SER A 126 -45.14 10.39 -19.83
CA SER A 126 -45.10 8.90 -19.82
C SER A 126 -46.31 8.20 -20.47
N LYS A 127 -46.20 6.89 -20.72
CA LYS A 127 -47.31 5.92 -20.86
C LYS A 127 -46.89 4.51 -20.38
N VAL A 128 -47.85 3.58 -20.25
CA VAL A 128 -47.75 2.39 -19.36
C VAL A 128 -48.27 1.10 -20.04
N ALA A 129 -47.83 -0.06 -19.53
CA ALA A 129 -48.48 -1.39 -19.49
C ALA A 129 -48.37 -2.34 -20.70
N ASN A 130 -47.82 -3.56 -20.48
CA ASN A 130 -48.61 -4.72 -20.03
C ASN A 130 -47.74 -5.98 -19.80
N SER A 131 -48.25 -6.93 -18.99
CA SER A 131 -47.66 -8.26 -18.75
C SER A 131 -48.67 -9.39 -19.06
N VAL A 132 -48.17 -10.58 -19.43
CA VAL A 132 -48.93 -11.84 -19.58
C VAL A 132 -47.98 -13.02 -19.18
N PRO A 133 -48.43 -14.07 -18.46
CA PRO A 133 -47.51 -14.95 -17.73
C PRO A 133 -47.39 -16.41 -18.25
N LEU A 134 -46.35 -17.09 -17.74
CA LEU A 134 -46.22 -18.52 -17.34
C LEU A 134 -46.77 -19.66 -18.22
N ASP A 135 -45.97 -20.74 -18.30
CA ASP A 135 -46.45 -22.11 -18.46
C ASP A 135 -45.63 -23.04 -17.53
N GLU A 136 -46.27 -24.03 -16.89
CA GLU A 136 -45.64 -25.00 -15.98
C GLU A 136 -45.34 -26.32 -16.71
N TYR A 137 -44.10 -26.87 -16.60
CA TYR A 137 -43.88 -28.29 -16.96
C TYR A 137 -42.85 -29.03 -16.10
N ASP A 138 -41.66 -28.47 -15.84
CA ASP A 138 -40.53 -29.25 -15.30
C ASP A 138 -40.45 -29.38 -13.77
N ALA A 139 -41.42 -28.83 -13.04
CA ALA A 139 -41.41 -28.69 -11.57
C ALA A 139 -41.52 -30.00 -10.74
N LYS A 140 -41.23 -31.19 -11.31
CA LYS A 140 -41.45 -32.51 -10.66
C LYS A 140 -40.38 -33.60 -10.89
N LEU A 141 -39.16 -33.25 -11.33
CA LEU A 141 -38.09 -34.25 -11.57
C LEU A 141 -36.76 -33.98 -10.82
N ALA A 142 -36.80 -33.40 -9.62
CA ALA A 142 -35.64 -33.38 -8.70
C ALA A 142 -36.08 -33.26 -7.21
N ALA A 143 -36.70 -34.30 -6.66
CA ALA A 143 -37.11 -34.33 -5.25
C ALA A 143 -36.58 -35.59 -4.55
N GLY A 144 -35.27 -35.59 -4.27
CA GLY A 144 -34.59 -36.70 -3.60
C GLY A 144 -33.10 -36.79 -3.91
N ASP A 145 -32.29 -35.91 -3.32
CA ASP A 145 -31.34 -36.29 -2.28
C ASP A 145 -30.79 -35.02 -1.58
N VAL A 146 -30.25 -35.17 -0.36
CA VAL A 146 -29.77 -34.05 0.48
C VAL A 146 -28.50 -34.45 1.22
N ALA A 147 -27.36 -33.86 0.86
CA ALA A 147 -26.20 -33.66 1.72
C ALA A 147 -25.23 -32.62 1.09
N ASP A 148 -24.83 -31.64 1.91
CA ASP A 148 -23.54 -30.93 1.98
C ASP A 148 -22.79 -30.53 0.68
N ALA A 149 -22.76 -29.22 0.39
CA ALA A 149 -21.53 -28.44 0.23
C ALA A 149 -21.80 -26.92 0.10
N LYS A 150 -20.93 -26.10 0.70
CA LYS A 150 -20.59 -24.67 0.46
C LYS A 150 -21.70 -23.64 0.18
N GLY A 151 -21.68 -22.54 0.96
CA GLY A 151 -22.15 -21.22 0.50
C GLY A 151 -20.99 -20.42 -0.07
N GLU A 152 -21.29 -19.49 -0.98
CA GLU A 152 -20.32 -18.60 -1.66
C GLU A 152 -20.29 -17.21 -0.98
N ASP A 153 -19.28 -16.38 -1.25
CA ASP A 153 -19.04 -15.11 -0.56
C ASP A 153 -19.53 -13.88 -1.35
N ASP A 154 -20.51 -13.16 -0.80
CA ASP A 154 -20.99 -11.88 -1.32
C ASP A 154 -20.07 -10.72 -0.86
N GLY A 155 -19.05 -10.45 -1.68
CA GLY A 155 -18.07 -9.39 -1.43
C GLY A 155 -18.52 -7.97 -1.83
N MET A 156 -19.20 -7.82 -2.98
CA MET A 156 -19.47 -6.50 -3.59
C MET A 156 -20.45 -5.60 -2.80
N ASP A 157 -21.52 -6.17 -2.23
CA ASP A 157 -22.64 -5.39 -1.64
C ASP A 157 -22.25 -4.61 -0.35
N ARG A 158 -21.07 -4.91 0.23
CA ARG A 158 -20.58 -4.28 1.46
C ARG A 158 -20.01 -2.86 1.25
N GLY A 159 -19.72 -2.47 0.01
CA GLY A 159 -19.20 -1.14 -0.33
C GLY A 159 -20.28 -0.07 -0.41
N ALA A 160 -21.38 -0.35 -1.12
CA ALA A 160 -22.43 0.63 -1.42
C ALA A 160 -23.34 0.95 -0.22
N ASN A 161 -23.62 -0.04 0.64
CA ASN A 161 -24.45 0.11 1.84
C ASN A 161 -23.77 0.87 3.01
N ARG A 162 -22.62 1.51 2.76
CA ARG A 162 -21.73 2.03 3.80
C ARG A 162 -22.20 3.40 4.33
N PRO A 163 -22.31 3.61 5.66
CA PRO A 163 -22.59 4.93 6.23
C PRO A 163 -21.52 5.96 5.82
N PRO A 164 -21.87 7.23 5.58
CA PRO A 164 -20.87 8.25 5.24
C PRO A 164 -19.88 8.43 6.40
N PRO A 165 -18.57 8.65 6.12
CA PRO A 165 -17.53 8.74 7.15
C PRO A 165 -17.73 9.91 8.13
N VAL A 166 -18.55 10.89 7.75
CA VAL A 166 -19.09 11.95 8.62
C VAL A 166 -20.60 11.77 8.75
N ASN A 167 -21.06 11.44 9.95
CA ASN A 167 -22.49 11.33 10.27
C ASN A 167 -23.00 12.68 10.85
N SER A 168 -23.03 13.72 10.02
CA SER A 168 -23.53 15.04 10.43
C SER A 168 -24.10 15.84 9.26
N GLU A 169 -25.33 16.33 9.40
CA GLU A 169 -25.89 17.34 8.49
C GLU A 169 -25.30 18.75 8.69
N THR A 170 -24.59 18.96 9.81
CA THR A 170 -24.02 20.25 10.22
C THR A 170 -22.54 20.34 9.85
N LEU A 171 -22.21 21.28 8.95
CA LEU A 171 -20.84 21.65 8.60
C LEU A 171 -20.29 22.73 9.56
N PRO A 172 -18.97 22.79 9.82
CA PRO A 172 -18.33 23.76 10.73
C PRO A 172 -18.17 25.16 10.11
N LEU A 173 -19.26 25.73 9.58
CA LEU A 173 -19.26 27.00 8.84
C LEU A 173 -19.98 28.13 9.60
N PRO A 174 -19.56 29.41 9.47
CA PRO A 174 -18.39 29.88 8.70
C PRO A 174 -17.07 29.54 9.42
N TRP A 175 -16.13 28.98 8.66
CA TRP A 175 -14.84 28.50 9.16
C TRP A 175 -13.93 29.64 9.64
N LYS A 176 -13.20 29.41 10.74
CA LYS A 176 -12.33 30.37 11.43
C LYS A 176 -11.00 29.77 11.90
N GLY A 177 -10.91 28.45 12.03
CA GLY A 177 -9.67 27.75 12.39
C GLY A 177 -8.67 27.68 11.23
N ARG A 178 -7.53 27.02 11.42
CA ARG A 178 -6.55 26.81 10.35
C ARG A 178 -6.77 25.44 9.68
N LEU A 179 -6.81 25.41 8.34
CA LEU A 179 -6.47 24.18 7.62
C LEU A 179 -4.95 24.10 7.42
N GLY A 180 -4.42 22.88 7.41
CA GLY A 180 -3.01 22.58 7.16
C GLY A 180 -2.82 21.20 6.54
N TYR A 181 -1.60 20.91 6.08
CA TYR A 181 -1.24 19.63 5.45
C TYR A 181 0.10 19.10 5.97
N ALA A 182 0.40 17.84 5.65
CA ALA A 182 1.55 17.12 6.20
C ALA A 182 2.82 17.15 5.33
N CYS A 183 3.94 17.49 5.97
CA CYS A 183 5.34 17.28 5.59
C CYS A 183 5.87 17.96 4.32
N LEU A 184 5.14 17.89 3.20
CA LEU A 184 5.60 18.26 1.87
C LEU A 184 4.57 19.11 1.14
N ASN A 185 5.05 20.05 0.33
CA ASN A 185 4.25 20.85 -0.59
C ASN A 185 4.53 20.34 -2.01
N THR A 186 3.52 19.76 -2.66
CA THR A 186 3.68 19.06 -3.95
C THR A 186 4.08 20.01 -5.08
N TYR A 187 3.55 21.25 -5.07
CA TYR A 187 3.95 22.30 -6.00
C TYR A 187 5.45 22.67 -5.90
N LEU A 188 5.94 22.90 -4.67
CA LEU A 188 7.33 23.28 -4.38
C LEU A 188 8.32 22.10 -4.51
N ARG A 189 7.90 20.86 -4.22
CA ARG A 189 8.69 19.63 -4.46
C ARG A 189 9.10 19.53 -5.93
N ASN A 190 8.18 19.84 -6.84
CA ASN A 190 8.43 19.75 -8.28
C ASN A 190 9.19 20.95 -8.88
N ALA A 191 9.55 21.98 -8.09
CA ALA A 191 10.24 23.17 -8.62
C ALA A 191 11.69 22.85 -9.06
N THR A 192 12.29 23.67 -9.94
CA THR A 192 13.71 23.55 -10.34
C THR A 192 14.53 24.78 -9.94
N PRO A 193 15.27 24.77 -8.81
CA PRO A 193 15.51 23.67 -7.88
C PRO A 193 14.33 23.36 -6.93
N ALA A 194 14.27 22.13 -6.45
CA ALA A 194 13.22 21.61 -5.60
C ALA A 194 13.33 22.13 -4.15
N VAL A 195 12.19 22.52 -3.58
CA VAL A 195 12.07 23.09 -2.23
C VAL A 195 11.23 22.12 -1.38
N PHE A 196 11.88 21.38 -0.48
CA PHE A 196 11.24 20.36 0.35
C PHE A 196 12.08 20.06 1.60
N SER A 197 11.44 20.01 2.77
CA SER A 197 12.12 19.89 4.06
C SER A 197 12.19 18.44 4.56
N SER A 198 12.71 17.53 3.73
CA SER A 198 12.83 16.08 4.07
C SER A 198 13.93 15.34 3.30
N ARG A 199 15.03 16.01 2.92
CA ARG A 199 16.18 15.35 2.29
C ARG A 199 16.81 14.37 3.29
N THR A 200 16.70 13.09 2.98
CA THR A 200 17.32 11.98 3.74
C THR A 200 18.50 11.35 2.97
N CYS A 201 19.14 10.34 3.56
CA CYS A 201 20.23 9.58 2.94
C CYS A 201 20.27 8.15 3.51
N ARG A 202 20.99 7.23 2.86
CA ARG A 202 21.20 5.87 3.39
C ARG A 202 22.46 5.83 4.26
N MET A 203 22.59 4.87 5.17
CA MET A 203 23.77 4.76 6.05
C MET A 203 25.09 4.63 5.25
N ALA A 204 25.03 3.91 4.13
CA ALA A 204 26.12 3.80 3.17
C ALA A 204 26.57 5.16 2.62
N SER A 205 25.64 6.10 2.40
CA SER A 205 25.94 7.47 1.97
C SER A 205 26.78 8.20 3.01
N ILE A 206 26.48 8.08 4.31
CA ILE A 206 27.28 8.69 5.39
C ILE A 206 28.71 8.14 5.38
N VAL A 207 28.86 6.81 5.20
CA VAL A 207 30.16 6.13 5.16
C VAL A 207 30.95 6.55 3.92
N GLU A 208 30.31 6.63 2.75
CA GLU A 208 30.94 7.10 1.50
C GLU A 208 31.40 8.57 1.61
N HIS A 209 30.59 9.43 2.22
CA HIS A 209 30.92 10.84 2.45
C HIS A 209 31.96 11.06 3.57
N ARG A 210 32.48 10.00 4.20
CA ARG A 210 33.74 10.09 4.96
C ARG A 210 34.94 10.33 4.05
N HIS A 211 34.85 10.00 2.76
CA HIS A 211 35.92 10.23 1.80
C HIS A 211 35.78 11.62 1.13
N PRO A 212 36.88 12.31 0.81
CA PRO A 212 36.83 13.56 0.05
C PRO A 212 36.40 13.30 -1.41
N LEU A 213 35.81 14.31 -2.06
CA LEU A 213 35.46 14.25 -3.48
C LEU A 213 36.66 13.93 -4.39
N THR A 214 36.36 13.33 -5.54
CA THR A 214 37.34 13.01 -6.58
C THR A 214 38.09 14.27 -7.01
N ASN A 215 37.34 15.35 -7.28
CA ASN A 215 37.81 16.72 -7.49
C ASN A 215 37.25 17.65 -6.40
N PRO A 216 38.04 18.06 -5.39
CA PRO A 216 37.58 18.92 -4.30
C PRO A 216 37.18 20.35 -4.70
N ASP A 217 37.60 20.84 -5.87
CA ASP A 217 37.33 22.21 -6.34
C ASP A 217 36.04 22.32 -7.18
N GLU A 218 35.39 21.20 -7.47
CA GLU A 218 34.12 21.13 -8.19
C GLU A 218 32.95 20.74 -7.26
N PRO A 219 31.70 21.13 -7.57
CA PRO A 219 30.55 20.63 -6.84
C PRO A 219 30.41 19.11 -7.01
N GLU A 220 29.76 18.46 -6.05
CA GLU A 220 29.41 17.05 -6.13
C GLU A 220 28.46 16.79 -7.31
N HIS A 221 28.65 15.66 -8.00
CA HIS A 221 27.81 15.22 -9.10
C HIS A 221 27.87 13.69 -9.23
N PRO A 222 26.74 12.94 -9.14
CA PRO A 222 26.72 11.49 -8.97
C PRO A 222 27.69 10.70 -9.88
N THR A 223 27.71 11.03 -11.19
CA THR A 223 28.56 10.37 -12.19
C THR A 223 29.87 11.08 -12.54
N LYS A 224 30.13 12.31 -12.06
CA LYS A 224 31.27 13.14 -12.52
C LYS A 224 32.23 13.53 -11.40
N ASN A 225 31.72 13.75 -10.20
CA ASN A 225 32.51 14.13 -9.03
C ASN A 225 31.87 13.55 -7.77
N ARG A 226 32.30 12.35 -7.39
CA ARG A 226 31.82 11.57 -6.24
C ARG A 226 32.93 11.39 -5.19
N PRO A 227 32.62 11.00 -3.95
CA PRO A 227 33.62 10.66 -2.94
C PRO A 227 34.60 9.56 -3.42
N ASP A 228 35.89 9.77 -3.17
CA ASP A 228 36.97 8.90 -3.63
C ASP A 228 37.39 7.92 -2.52
N LYS A 229 36.82 6.72 -2.57
CA LYS A 229 37.02 5.63 -1.61
C LYS A 229 38.49 5.18 -1.43
N ASN A 230 39.40 5.60 -2.31
CA ASN A 230 40.85 5.32 -2.20
C ASN A 230 41.59 6.30 -1.29
N LYS A 231 41.01 7.48 -1.02
CA LYS A 231 41.56 8.50 -0.10
C LYS A 231 41.12 8.17 1.34
N PRO A 232 41.87 8.60 2.38
CA PRO A 232 41.55 8.27 3.78
C PRO A 232 40.15 8.76 4.18
N ALA A 233 39.42 7.89 4.90
CA ALA A 233 38.11 8.19 5.46
C ALA A 233 38.23 9.06 6.74
N ASP A 234 37.32 10.01 6.87
CA ASP A 234 37.27 11.02 7.92
C ASP A 234 35.82 11.13 8.44
N HIS A 235 35.60 10.82 9.72
CA HIS A 235 34.27 10.79 10.31
C HIS A 235 33.59 12.17 10.33
N GLU A 236 34.36 13.26 10.40
CA GLU A 236 33.80 14.62 10.45
C GLU A 236 33.15 15.00 9.11
N ARG A 237 33.59 14.42 7.98
CA ARG A 237 32.98 14.64 6.66
C ARG A 237 31.63 13.97 6.51
N GLY A 238 31.51 12.71 6.94
CA GLY A 238 30.24 11.99 6.96
C GLY A 238 29.21 12.66 7.88
N LEU A 239 29.65 13.14 9.05
CA LEU A 239 28.81 13.95 9.94
C LEU A 239 28.43 15.30 9.31
N LYS A 240 29.38 16.00 8.68
CA LYS A 240 29.10 17.28 8.01
C LYS A 240 28.09 17.12 6.86
N TYR A 241 28.16 16.04 6.09
CA TYR A 241 27.22 15.76 5.01
C TYR A 241 25.76 15.69 5.52
N VAL A 242 25.48 14.89 6.55
CA VAL A 242 24.10 14.82 7.12
C VAL A 242 23.67 16.12 7.80
N GLN A 243 24.60 16.85 8.41
CA GLN A 243 24.32 18.19 8.93
C GLN A 243 23.98 19.19 7.81
N ASP A 244 24.67 19.16 6.67
CA ASP A 244 24.38 20.04 5.53
C ASP A 244 23.03 19.72 4.87
N LEU A 245 22.62 18.44 4.81
CA LEU A 245 21.26 18.03 4.42
C LEU A 245 20.20 18.63 5.37
N GLY A 246 20.40 18.47 6.68
CA GLY A 246 19.51 19.05 7.69
C GLY A 246 19.45 20.58 7.65
N LEU A 247 20.57 21.25 7.37
CA LEU A 247 20.61 22.69 7.12
C LEU A 247 19.86 23.09 5.84
N ALA A 248 19.86 22.27 4.79
CA ALA A 248 19.05 22.52 3.60
C ALA A 248 17.55 22.39 3.91
N ASN A 249 17.16 21.33 4.61
CA ASN A 249 15.77 21.11 5.04
C ASN A 249 15.26 22.26 5.91
N ALA A 250 16.06 22.73 6.88
CA ALA A 250 15.69 23.84 7.76
C ALA A 250 15.58 25.20 7.03
N ARG A 251 16.34 25.43 5.95
CA ARG A 251 16.22 26.64 5.12
C ARG A 251 14.90 26.66 4.34
N ASP A 252 14.46 25.52 3.82
CA ASP A 252 13.26 25.44 2.98
C ASP A 252 11.96 25.73 3.75
N ILE A 253 11.92 25.49 5.07
CA ILE A 253 10.77 25.84 5.94
C ILE A 253 10.34 27.29 5.75
N VAL A 254 11.30 28.23 5.65
CA VAL A 254 11.03 29.67 5.46
C VAL A 254 10.25 29.93 4.18
N LYS A 255 10.56 29.21 3.09
CA LYS A 255 9.90 29.37 1.80
C LYS A 255 8.53 28.68 1.79
N MET A 256 8.42 27.48 2.36
CA MET A 256 7.16 26.76 2.51
C MET A 256 6.14 27.56 3.37
N ILE A 257 6.56 28.17 4.48
CA ILE A 257 5.69 29.03 5.30
C ILE A 257 5.23 30.27 4.52
N ARG A 258 6.12 30.95 3.79
CA ARG A 258 5.74 32.13 2.98
C ARG A 258 4.80 31.76 1.82
N TRP A 259 4.99 30.60 1.21
CA TRP A 259 4.10 30.05 0.19
C TRP A 259 2.72 29.75 0.79
N ASN A 260 2.66 29.01 1.91
CA ASN A 260 1.42 28.68 2.60
C ASN A 260 0.59 29.92 2.93
N VAL A 261 1.22 30.95 3.53
CA VAL A 261 0.54 32.18 3.94
C VAL A 261 0.03 32.99 2.74
N LYS A 262 0.75 32.98 1.60
CA LYS A 262 0.27 33.57 0.34
C LYS A 262 -1.06 32.95 -0.13
N TYR A 263 -1.26 31.66 0.15
CA TYR A 263 -2.43 30.88 -0.26
C TYR A 263 -3.41 30.57 0.89
N GLY A 264 -3.39 31.37 1.96
CA GLY A 264 -4.31 31.27 3.10
C GLY A 264 -4.01 30.16 4.11
N ILE A 265 -3.09 29.25 3.81
CA ILE A 265 -2.69 28.15 4.69
C ILE A 265 -1.79 28.70 5.81
N ARG A 266 -2.17 28.47 7.08
CA ARG A 266 -1.39 28.91 8.25
C ARG A 266 -1.05 27.78 9.24
N PHE A 267 -1.14 26.53 8.81
CA PHE A 267 -0.81 25.34 9.60
C PHE A 267 -0.09 24.30 8.72
N MET A 268 0.92 23.62 9.26
CA MET A 268 1.66 22.55 8.56
C MET A 268 2.29 21.59 9.57
N ARG A 269 2.33 20.29 9.27
CA ARG A 269 3.19 19.33 9.99
C ARG A 269 4.58 19.36 9.33
N LEU A 270 5.62 19.68 10.10
CA LEU A 270 7.01 19.52 9.67
C LEU A 270 7.33 18.03 9.57
N SER A 271 8.24 17.67 8.65
CA SER A 271 8.74 16.29 8.55
C SER A 271 9.45 15.86 9.83
N SER A 272 9.53 14.55 10.05
CA SER A 272 10.39 13.95 11.09
C SER A 272 11.81 13.72 10.57
N GLU A 273 11.94 13.42 9.27
CA GLU A 273 13.19 13.34 8.48
C GLU A 273 13.81 14.72 8.17
N MET A 274 13.62 15.68 9.07
CA MET A 274 14.23 17.01 9.01
C MET A 274 15.75 16.96 9.14
N PHE A 275 16.28 16.11 10.04
CA PHE A 275 17.71 15.91 10.29
C PHE A 275 18.03 14.41 10.30
N PRO A 276 18.48 13.84 9.17
CA PRO A 276 18.65 12.39 9.01
C PRO A 276 19.58 11.78 10.06
N PHE A 277 19.15 10.67 10.67
CA PHE A 277 19.86 9.94 11.73
C PHE A 277 20.13 10.72 13.03
N ALA A 278 19.60 11.92 13.25
CA ALA A 278 19.91 12.72 14.45
C ALA A 278 19.66 11.98 15.79
N SER A 279 18.63 11.11 15.85
CA SER A 279 18.27 10.28 17.01
C SER A 279 18.92 8.88 17.06
N HIS A 280 19.70 8.51 16.03
CA HIS A 280 20.34 7.20 15.88
C HIS A 280 21.35 6.93 17.02
N PRO A 281 21.47 5.69 17.56
CA PRO A 281 22.33 5.41 18.71
C PRO A 281 23.82 5.70 18.46
N GLU A 282 24.34 5.38 17.27
CA GLU A 282 25.78 5.52 16.95
C GLU A 282 26.12 6.79 16.17
N HIS A 283 25.38 7.10 15.09
CA HIS A 283 25.58 8.27 14.24
C HIS A 283 24.74 9.51 14.61
N GLY A 284 24.00 9.47 15.72
CA GLY A 284 23.19 10.58 16.20
C GLY A 284 24.02 11.81 16.60
N TYR A 285 23.40 12.98 16.48
CA TYR A 285 24.08 14.26 16.69
C TYR A 285 23.14 15.33 17.24
N LYS A 286 23.71 16.33 17.91
CA LYS A 286 22.97 17.47 18.44
C LYS A 286 22.80 18.57 17.40
N LEU A 287 21.62 19.20 17.37
CA LEU A 287 21.26 20.26 16.43
C LEU A 287 21.89 21.59 16.86
N ALA A 288 21.97 21.83 18.18
CA ALA A 288 22.76 22.92 18.72
C ALA A 288 24.27 22.59 18.69
N PRO A 289 25.16 23.50 18.24
CA PRO A 289 24.87 24.86 17.76
C PRO A 289 24.58 24.97 16.26
N PHE A 290 24.89 23.96 15.44
CA PHE A 290 25.03 24.12 13.98
C PHE A 290 23.73 24.55 13.26
N ALA A 291 22.57 24.06 13.72
CA ALA A 291 21.25 24.38 13.16
C ALA A 291 20.52 25.52 13.91
N SER A 292 21.09 26.03 15.01
CA SER A 292 20.41 26.95 15.94
C SER A 292 19.94 28.27 15.32
N ASP A 293 20.63 28.77 14.31
CA ASP A 293 20.33 30.07 13.69
C ASP A 293 19.37 29.92 12.50
N VAL A 294 19.46 28.82 11.73
CA VAL A 294 18.50 28.55 10.65
C VAL A 294 17.13 28.16 11.19
N LEU A 295 17.06 27.35 12.26
CA LEU A 295 15.80 27.03 12.92
C LEU A 295 15.18 28.29 13.55
N ALA A 296 15.99 29.16 14.16
CA ALA A 296 15.51 30.42 14.71
C ALA A 296 14.97 31.39 13.65
N GLU A 297 15.56 31.44 12.45
CA GLU A 297 15.00 32.20 11.32
C GLU A 297 13.68 31.60 10.84
N ALA A 298 13.59 30.27 10.72
CA ALA A 298 12.35 29.59 10.37
C ALA A 298 11.21 29.87 11.38
N GLY A 299 11.51 29.80 12.68
CA GLY A 299 10.55 30.11 13.74
C GLY A 299 10.24 31.60 13.91
N ARG A 300 11.18 32.50 13.58
CA ARG A 300 10.90 33.95 13.45
C ARG A 300 9.85 34.20 12.39
N VAL A 301 10.03 33.62 11.20
CA VAL A 301 9.09 33.77 10.07
C VAL A 301 7.74 33.09 10.37
N ALA A 302 7.74 31.94 11.04
CA ALA A 302 6.51 31.31 11.54
C ALA A 302 5.76 32.23 12.53
N GLY A 303 6.50 32.84 13.46
CA GLY A 303 5.96 33.77 14.46
C GLY A 303 5.37 35.04 13.86
N GLU A 304 6.10 35.69 12.94
CA GLU A 304 5.67 36.91 12.25
C GLU A 304 4.42 36.71 11.40
N LEU A 305 4.24 35.53 10.81
CA LEU A 305 3.11 35.20 9.94
C LEU A 305 1.99 34.42 10.65
N ASN A 306 2.09 34.23 11.97
CA ASN A 306 1.17 33.43 12.80
C ASN A 306 0.90 32.02 12.25
N HIS A 307 1.96 31.39 11.73
CA HIS A 307 1.93 30.05 11.14
C HIS A 307 2.21 28.98 12.22
N ARG A 308 1.29 28.03 12.38
CA ARG A 308 1.41 26.90 13.32
C ARG A 308 2.21 25.78 12.67
N VAL A 309 3.18 25.25 13.42
CA VAL A 309 3.92 24.03 13.05
C VAL A 309 3.69 22.94 14.10
N THR A 310 3.74 21.67 13.69
CA THR A 310 3.73 20.48 14.57
C THR A 310 4.60 19.38 13.97
N THR A 311 4.95 18.32 14.70
CA THR A 311 5.66 17.14 14.17
C THR A 311 4.99 15.85 14.62
N HIS A 312 5.05 14.79 13.80
CA HIS A 312 4.64 13.44 14.19
C HIS A 312 5.85 12.49 14.06
N PRO A 313 6.62 12.24 15.13
CA PRO A 313 7.65 11.21 15.18
C PRO A 313 7.23 9.88 14.53
N GLY A 314 8.19 9.15 13.98
CA GLY A 314 7.92 7.96 13.17
C GLY A 314 7.25 6.81 13.96
N GLN A 315 6.59 5.90 13.25
CA GLN A 315 5.86 4.75 13.82
C GLN A 315 6.68 3.82 14.74
N PHE A 316 8.02 3.92 14.67
CA PHE A 316 8.95 3.16 15.51
C PHE A 316 9.23 3.81 16.90
N THR A 317 8.75 5.04 17.16
CA THR A 317 8.97 5.80 18.40
C THR A 317 8.05 5.34 19.56
N GLN A 318 8.00 4.03 19.79
CA GLN A 318 7.02 3.38 20.67
C GLN A 318 7.47 3.28 22.14
N ILE A 319 7.09 4.26 22.97
CA ILE A 319 7.44 4.28 24.41
C ILE A 319 6.67 3.26 25.27
N GLY A 320 5.62 2.62 24.74
CA GLY A 320 4.91 1.50 25.38
C GLY A 320 5.62 0.13 25.25
N SER A 321 6.68 0.06 24.44
CA SER A 321 7.32 -1.21 24.06
C SER A 321 7.96 -1.97 25.23
N PRO A 322 7.90 -3.32 25.27
CA PRO A 322 8.63 -4.12 26.24
C PRO A 322 10.14 -4.16 25.96
N ARG A 323 10.57 -3.82 24.73
CA ARG A 323 11.98 -3.76 24.31
C ARG A 323 12.63 -2.47 24.83
N LYS A 324 13.66 -2.61 25.69
CA LYS A 324 14.31 -1.46 26.37
C LYS A 324 15.07 -0.59 25.38
N GLU A 325 15.66 -1.21 24.37
CA GLU A 325 16.36 -0.64 23.24
C GLU A 325 15.42 0.21 22.34
N VAL A 326 14.18 -0.24 22.12
CA VAL A 326 13.14 0.54 21.43
C VAL A 326 12.72 1.74 22.26
N VAL A 327 12.43 1.55 23.56
CA VAL A 327 12.10 2.65 24.47
C VAL A 327 13.25 3.67 24.54
N ALA A 328 14.51 3.22 24.59
CA ALA A 328 15.67 4.10 24.58
C ALA A 328 15.85 4.84 23.23
N ALA A 329 15.48 4.24 22.10
CA ALA A 329 15.44 4.91 20.81
C ALA A 329 14.33 5.98 20.76
N ALA A 330 13.11 5.62 21.14
CA ALA A 330 11.97 6.52 21.18
C ALA A 330 12.21 7.74 22.09
N ILE A 331 12.92 7.56 23.22
CA ILE A 331 13.32 8.68 24.09
C ILE A 331 14.34 9.60 23.40
N ARG A 332 15.36 9.06 22.68
CA ARG A 332 16.30 9.90 21.91
C ARG A 332 15.59 10.67 20.80
N ASP A 333 14.59 10.06 20.18
CA ASP A 333 13.82 10.65 19.09
C ASP A 333 12.94 11.80 19.55
N LEU A 334 12.19 11.61 20.65
CA LEU A 334 11.40 12.67 21.29
C LEU A 334 12.27 13.84 21.78
N GLU A 335 13.47 13.58 22.31
CA GLU A 335 14.42 14.62 22.72
C GLU A 335 15.07 15.34 21.52
N TYR A 336 15.23 14.68 20.36
CA TYR A 336 15.63 15.31 19.10
C TYR A 336 14.52 16.25 18.59
N HIS A 337 13.27 15.78 18.56
CA HIS A 337 12.12 16.59 18.14
C HIS A 337 11.87 17.79 19.07
N ASP A 338 11.99 17.63 20.40
CA ASP A 338 11.89 18.77 21.33
C ASP A 338 13.04 19.78 21.14
N GLU A 339 14.27 19.32 20.87
CA GLU A 339 15.39 20.22 20.54
C GLU A 339 15.12 20.99 19.26
N MET A 340 14.65 20.34 18.19
CA MET A 340 14.29 20.99 16.93
C MET A 340 13.23 22.08 17.15
N LEU A 341 12.12 21.74 17.81
CA LEU A 341 11.01 22.68 18.06
C LEU A 341 11.41 23.82 19.01
N THR A 342 12.29 23.55 19.99
CA THR A 342 12.82 24.57 20.90
C THR A 342 13.80 25.52 20.20
N LEU A 343 14.61 25.02 19.26
CA LEU A 343 15.52 25.85 18.46
C LEU A 343 14.80 26.78 17.48
N LEU A 344 13.53 26.53 17.15
CA LEU A 344 12.68 27.49 16.42
C LEU A 344 12.46 28.79 17.20
N LYS A 345 12.54 28.78 18.54
CA LYS A 345 12.35 29.97 19.41
C LYS A 345 11.01 30.70 19.15
N LEU A 346 9.95 29.93 18.92
CA LEU A 346 8.61 30.42 18.56
C LEU A 346 8.00 31.37 19.62
N PRO A 347 7.11 32.31 19.23
CA PRO A 347 6.33 33.09 20.18
C PRO A 347 5.54 32.20 21.15
N LYS A 348 5.41 32.63 22.41
CA LYS A 348 4.96 31.81 23.56
C LYS A 348 3.72 30.93 23.34
N GLN A 349 2.74 31.32 22.54
CA GLN A 349 1.59 30.45 22.24
C GLN A 349 1.88 29.46 21.10
N LEU A 350 2.54 29.91 20.02
CA LEU A 350 2.95 29.03 18.93
C LEU A 350 3.96 27.97 19.40
N ASP A 351 4.82 28.28 20.38
CA ASP A 351 5.69 27.30 21.05
C ASP A 351 4.90 26.22 21.80
N ARG A 352 3.74 26.55 22.39
CA ARG A 352 2.85 25.57 23.05
C ARG A 352 2.04 24.76 22.03
N ASP A 353 1.66 25.41 20.94
CA ASP A 353 0.89 24.84 19.83
C ASP A 353 1.75 23.93 18.92
N ALA A 354 3.08 24.06 19.04
CA ALA A 354 4.11 23.19 18.48
C ALA A 354 4.28 21.90 19.30
N VAL A 355 3.35 20.99 19.05
CA VAL A 355 3.25 19.67 19.68
C VAL A 355 3.94 18.56 18.88
N MET A 356 4.31 17.50 19.59
CA MET A 356 4.73 16.21 19.05
C MET A 356 3.57 15.23 19.18
N ILE A 357 3.03 14.75 18.07
CA ILE A 357 1.93 13.79 18.04
C ILE A 357 2.48 12.36 18.00
N LEU A 358 1.89 11.44 18.76
CA LEU A 358 2.34 10.05 18.84
C LEU A 358 1.14 9.09 18.99
N HIS A 359 1.12 8.01 18.22
CA HIS A 359 0.26 6.85 18.48
C HIS A 359 0.74 6.07 19.72
N MET A 360 -0.10 5.20 20.27
CA MET A 360 0.29 4.37 21.42
C MET A 360 1.20 3.20 21.01
N GLY A 361 1.04 2.69 19.78
CA GLY A 361 1.87 1.63 19.21
C GLY A 361 1.38 0.23 19.57
N GLY A 362 2.27 -0.77 19.58
CA GLY A 362 1.88 -2.17 19.79
C GLY A 362 1.17 -2.44 21.13
N VAL A 363 0.16 -3.32 21.10
CA VAL A 363 -0.53 -3.80 22.32
C VAL A 363 0.40 -4.65 23.20
N TYR A 364 1.35 -5.38 22.60
CA TYR A 364 2.47 -6.04 23.28
C TYR A 364 2.02 -6.88 24.50
N GLY A 365 1.12 -7.83 24.29
CA GLY A 365 0.40 -8.54 25.35
C GLY A 365 -1.03 -8.02 25.42
N ASP A 366 -1.40 -7.34 26.50
CA ASP A 366 -2.72 -6.71 26.66
C ASP A 366 -2.63 -5.18 26.75
N LYS A 367 -3.75 -4.50 26.45
CA LYS A 367 -3.83 -3.03 26.46
C LYS A 367 -3.45 -2.44 27.82
N GLN A 368 -3.83 -3.04 28.95
CA GLN A 368 -3.48 -2.50 30.27
C GLN A 368 -1.97 -2.59 30.52
N ALA A 369 -1.31 -3.68 30.11
CA ALA A 369 0.13 -3.83 30.23
C ALA A 369 0.91 -2.83 29.36
N THR A 370 0.46 -2.48 28.14
CA THR A 370 1.07 -1.35 27.39
C THR A 370 0.78 -0.02 28.05
N VAL A 371 -0.43 0.24 28.55
CA VAL A 371 -0.75 1.48 29.29
C VAL A 371 0.14 1.64 30.52
N ASP A 372 0.39 0.58 31.27
CA ASP A 372 1.24 0.62 32.48
C ASP A 372 2.73 0.83 32.12
N ARG A 373 3.24 0.19 31.06
CA ARG A 373 4.59 0.48 30.52
C ARG A 373 4.71 1.91 30.00
N PHE A 374 3.70 2.39 29.27
CA PHE A 374 3.64 3.76 28.77
C PHE A 374 3.67 4.75 29.94
N LYS A 375 2.87 4.53 31.00
CA LYS A 375 2.89 5.34 32.22
C LYS A 375 4.28 5.35 32.88
N GLU A 376 4.92 4.18 33.02
CA GLU A 376 6.27 4.08 33.60
C GLU A 376 7.32 4.83 32.76
N ASN A 377 7.25 4.73 31.43
CA ASN A 377 8.21 5.36 30.52
C ASN A 377 7.94 6.86 30.30
N TYR A 378 6.69 7.27 30.18
CA TYR A 378 6.27 8.69 30.14
C TYR A 378 6.73 9.44 31.39
N ALA A 379 6.69 8.81 32.57
CA ALA A 379 7.23 9.40 33.81
C ALA A 379 8.73 9.76 33.70
N LYS A 380 9.51 9.02 32.92
CA LYS A 380 10.96 9.20 32.72
C LYS A 380 11.33 10.29 31.69
N LEU A 381 10.41 10.68 30.82
CA LEU A 381 10.63 11.72 29.81
C LEU A 381 10.98 13.09 30.44
N SER A 382 11.69 13.95 29.72
CA SER A 382 11.93 15.32 30.22
C SER A 382 10.61 16.12 30.33
N ASP A 383 10.60 17.11 31.22
CA ASP A 383 9.48 18.05 31.31
C ASP A 383 9.31 18.89 30.03
N SER A 384 10.28 18.88 29.11
CA SER A 384 10.21 19.54 27.82
C SER A 384 9.38 18.72 26.83
N VAL A 385 9.77 17.45 26.62
CA VAL A 385 8.99 16.46 25.89
C VAL A 385 7.56 16.37 26.43
N LYS A 386 7.37 16.26 27.75
CA LYS A 386 6.04 16.20 28.39
C LYS A 386 5.17 17.43 28.13
N ARG A 387 5.73 18.62 27.88
CA ARG A 387 4.93 19.82 27.51
C ARG A 387 4.38 19.70 26.10
N ARG A 388 5.18 19.19 25.14
CA ARG A 388 4.82 19.08 23.72
C ARG A 388 4.09 17.80 23.34
N LEU A 389 4.27 16.70 24.07
CA LEU A 389 3.68 15.41 23.72
C LEU A 389 2.14 15.46 23.81
N VAL A 390 1.51 14.98 22.74
CA VAL A 390 0.08 14.69 22.60
C VAL A 390 -0.06 13.27 22.04
N LEU A 391 -1.12 12.56 22.43
CA LEU A 391 -1.43 11.22 21.90
C LEU A 391 -2.45 11.32 20.77
N GLU A 392 -2.52 10.30 19.93
CA GLU A 392 -3.49 10.16 18.83
C GLU A 392 -4.01 8.73 18.76
N ASN A 393 -5.31 8.57 18.44
CA ASN A 393 -5.88 7.26 18.14
C ASN A 393 -5.34 6.72 16.81
N ASP A 394 -4.94 5.44 16.78
CA ASP A 394 -4.41 4.77 15.59
C ASP A 394 -5.46 3.90 14.90
N ASP A 395 -5.06 3.32 13.76
CA ASP A 395 -5.81 2.53 12.79
C ASP A 395 -5.65 1.01 12.97
N VAL A 396 -5.10 0.59 14.11
CA VAL A 396 -4.78 -0.80 14.41
C VAL A 396 -5.37 -1.26 15.74
N ALA A 397 -5.17 -0.53 16.84
CA ALA A 397 -5.44 -1.06 18.17
C ALA A 397 -6.02 -0.08 19.21
N TRP A 398 -5.79 1.23 19.06
CA TRP A 398 -6.07 2.20 20.13
C TRP A 398 -7.13 3.22 19.74
N SER A 399 -8.36 2.93 20.15
CA SER A 399 -9.49 3.82 19.95
C SER A 399 -9.38 5.10 20.79
N VAL A 400 -10.20 6.09 20.43
CA VAL A 400 -10.48 7.29 21.25
C VAL A 400 -10.94 6.90 22.66
N HIS A 401 -11.62 5.75 22.81
CA HIS A 401 -12.17 5.27 24.08
C HIS A 401 -11.09 4.65 24.98
N ASP A 402 -10.08 3.99 24.41
CA ASP A 402 -8.90 3.49 25.12
C ASP A 402 -7.99 4.63 25.60
N LEU A 403 -7.73 5.61 24.73
CA LEU A 403 -6.71 6.63 24.96
C LEU A 403 -7.19 7.82 25.80
N LEU A 404 -8.46 8.22 25.70
CA LEU A 404 -8.97 9.39 26.41
C LEU A 404 -8.82 9.30 27.95
N PRO A 405 -9.09 8.16 28.62
CA PRO A 405 -8.82 8.01 30.05
C PRO A 405 -7.33 8.19 30.40
N VAL A 406 -6.42 7.61 29.60
CA VAL A 406 -4.96 7.74 29.79
C VAL A 406 -4.51 9.20 29.61
N CYS A 407 -5.10 9.89 28.64
CA CYS A 407 -4.88 11.31 28.37
C CYS A 407 -5.35 12.21 29.52
N GLU A 408 -6.55 11.96 30.06
CA GLU A 408 -7.10 12.68 31.21
C GLU A 408 -6.23 12.50 32.48
N GLU A 409 -5.78 11.26 32.74
CA GLU A 409 -4.92 10.87 33.86
C GLU A 409 -3.52 11.49 33.78
N LEU A 410 -2.78 11.21 32.68
CA LEU A 410 -1.40 11.67 32.49
C LEU A 410 -1.28 13.15 32.09
N ASN A 411 -2.42 13.84 31.95
CA ASN A 411 -2.50 15.21 31.44
C ASN A 411 -1.86 15.34 30.04
N ILE A 412 -2.16 14.41 29.14
CA ILE A 412 -1.73 14.43 27.74
C ILE A 412 -2.95 14.88 26.90
N PRO A 413 -2.81 15.83 25.95
CA PRO A 413 -3.88 16.12 25.01
C PRO A 413 -4.09 14.98 24.02
N LEU A 414 -5.35 14.67 23.71
CA LEU A 414 -5.71 13.69 22.67
C LEU A 414 -6.00 14.42 21.35
N VAL A 415 -5.17 14.19 20.33
CA VAL A 415 -5.54 14.42 18.93
C VAL A 415 -6.59 13.36 18.59
N LEU A 416 -7.73 13.82 18.07
CA LEU A 416 -8.68 12.96 17.40
C LEU A 416 -8.31 12.91 15.93
N ASP A 417 -8.09 11.71 15.40
CA ASP A 417 -8.19 11.42 13.97
C ASP A 417 -9.52 10.70 13.69
N TYR A 418 -10.28 11.23 12.73
CA TYR A 418 -11.59 10.70 12.34
C TYR A 418 -11.51 9.44 11.46
N HIS A 419 -10.48 9.32 10.62
CA HIS A 419 -10.28 8.20 9.71
C HIS A 419 -9.84 6.95 10.46
N HIS A 420 -8.81 7.06 11.31
CA HIS A 420 -8.37 6.03 12.25
C HIS A 420 -9.52 5.57 13.16
N HIS A 421 -10.35 6.49 13.66
CA HIS A 421 -11.52 6.11 14.45
C HIS A 421 -12.53 5.28 13.65
N ASN A 422 -12.74 5.59 12.36
CA ASN A 422 -13.67 4.88 11.49
C ASN A 422 -13.17 3.50 11.03
N ILE A 423 -11.96 3.08 11.41
CA ILE A 423 -11.33 1.80 11.01
C ILE A 423 -10.72 1.00 12.16
N ILE A 424 -10.99 1.40 13.40
CA ILE A 424 -10.85 0.51 14.57
C ILE A 424 -12.11 -0.34 14.64
N PHE A 425 -11.99 -1.62 14.27
CA PHE A 425 -13.09 -2.59 14.25
C PHE A 425 -13.37 -3.18 15.65
N ASP A 426 -13.64 -2.32 16.63
CA ASP A 426 -14.11 -2.75 17.96
C ASP A 426 -15.64 -2.96 17.92
N PRO A 427 -16.19 -4.14 18.30
CA PRO A 427 -17.63 -4.40 18.27
C PRO A 427 -18.50 -3.47 19.14
N SER A 428 -17.90 -2.64 19.99
CA SER A 428 -18.58 -1.61 20.79
C SER A 428 -18.52 -0.19 20.19
N ILE A 429 -17.86 -0.02 19.05
CA ILE A 429 -17.66 1.26 18.35
C ILE A 429 -18.31 1.21 16.96
N ARG A 430 -19.20 2.15 16.66
CA ARG A 430 -19.90 2.22 15.37
C ARG A 430 -19.17 3.14 14.38
N GLU A 431 -18.87 2.63 13.18
CA GLU A 431 -18.19 3.37 12.11
C GLU A 431 -18.79 4.77 11.85
N GLY A 432 -17.92 5.79 11.79
CA GLY A 432 -18.29 7.18 11.52
C GLY A 432 -18.39 8.05 12.78
N SER A 433 -18.62 9.34 12.62
CA SER A 433 -18.39 10.34 13.67
C SER A 433 -19.38 10.37 14.86
N GLN A 434 -20.45 9.56 14.92
CA GLN A 434 -21.51 9.76 15.92
C GLN A 434 -21.06 9.51 17.37
N ASP A 435 -20.26 8.47 17.59
CA ASP A 435 -19.96 7.94 18.93
C ASP A 435 -18.96 8.85 19.67
N ILE A 436 -18.03 9.46 18.92
CA ILE A 436 -17.01 10.41 19.39
C ILE A 436 -17.53 11.84 19.61
N ILE A 437 -18.67 12.25 19.04
CA ILE A 437 -19.26 13.59 19.28
C ILE A 437 -19.52 13.81 20.78
N GLY A 438 -19.95 12.77 21.50
CA GLY A 438 -20.16 12.82 22.95
C GLY A 438 -18.88 12.98 23.77
N LEU A 439 -17.70 12.79 23.17
CA LEU A 439 -16.39 12.90 23.82
C LEU A 439 -15.70 14.25 23.59
N TYR A 440 -16.19 15.10 22.66
CA TYR A 440 -15.51 16.33 22.25
C TYR A 440 -15.17 17.29 23.41
N ASP A 441 -16.06 17.47 24.38
CA ASP A 441 -15.79 18.35 25.55
C ASP A 441 -14.70 17.77 26.47
N ARG A 442 -14.64 16.44 26.63
CA ARG A 442 -13.57 15.74 27.36
C ARG A 442 -12.24 15.89 26.64
N ILE A 443 -12.22 15.63 25.33
CA ILE A 443 -11.04 15.82 24.48
C ILE A 443 -10.57 17.28 24.59
N LYS A 444 -11.46 18.27 24.38
CA LYS A 444 -11.18 19.70 24.50
C LYS A 444 -10.67 20.12 25.88
N ALA A 445 -11.12 19.48 26.95
CA ALA A 445 -10.60 19.71 28.29
C ALA A 445 -9.11 19.34 28.43
N THR A 446 -8.64 18.26 27.78
CA THR A 446 -7.22 17.86 27.81
C THR A 446 -6.30 18.94 27.20
N TRP A 447 -6.68 19.50 26.04
CA TRP A 447 -6.00 20.63 25.40
C TRP A 447 -6.06 21.90 26.26
N THR A 448 -7.24 22.23 26.76
CA THR A 448 -7.49 23.42 27.59
C THR A 448 -6.67 23.40 28.90
N LYS A 449 -6.48 22.22 29.50
CA LYS A 449 -5.71 22.00 30.73
C LYS A 449 -4.20 22.23 30.56
N LYS A 450 -3.62 21.93 29.39
CA LYS A 450 -2.27 22.42 28.99
C LYS A 450 -2.30 23.84 28.40
N GLY A 451 -3.47 24.35 28.01
CA GLY A 451 -3.70 25.63 27.33
C GLY A 451 -3.04 25.70 25.95
N ILE A 452 -3.06 24.56 25.25
CA ILE A 452 -2.60 24.42 23.87
C ILE A 452 -3.82 24.59 22.95
N THR A 453 -3.66 25.29 21.83
CA THR A 453 -4.72 25.39 20.80
C THR A 453 -5.05 23.98 20.31
N GLN A 454 -6.31 23.56 20.45
CA GLN A 454 -6.74 22.22 20.03
C GLN A 454 -6.44 21.99 18.55
N LYS A 455 -6.11 20.75 18.17
CA LYS A 455 -6.13 20.30 16.79
C LYS A 455 -6.81 18.95 16.65
N MET A 456 -7.20 18.63 15.43
CA MET A 456 -7.66 17.30 15.00
C MET A 456 -6.94 16.93 13.69
N HIS A 457 -6.95 15.65 13.35
CA HIS A 457 -6.56 15.15 12.02
C HIS A 457 -7.81 14.76 11.24
N TYR A 458 -7.76 14.88 9.92
CA TYR A 458 -8.83 14.47 9.04
C TYR A 458 -8.31 13.94 7.72
N SER A 459 -8.81 12.77 7.35
CA SER A 459 -8.71 12.20 6.02
C SER A 459 -9.99 11.44 5.70
N GLU A 460 -10.11 11.01 4.46
CA GLU A 460 -11.17 10.15 3.96
C GLU A 460 -10.50 8.94 3.28
N GLN A 461 -11.21 7.82 3.16
CA GLN A 461 -10.68 6.63 2.50
C GLN A 461 -10.71 6.76 0.99
N THR A 462 -9.87 5.97 0.31
CA THR A 462 -10.08 5.71 -1.12
C THR A 462 -11.50 5.15 -1.35
N SER A 463 -12.19 5.60 -2.39
CA SER A 463 -13.59 5.23 -2.67
C SER A 463 -13.79 3.72 -2.82
N SER A 464 -12.78 2.98 -3.28
CA SER A 464 -12.79 1.51 -3.42
C SER A 464 -12.40 0.74 -2.14
N ALA A 465 -12.39 1.35 -0.96
CA ALA A 465 -11.90 0.71 0.26
C ALA A 465 -12.92 -0.28 0.87
N VAL A 466 -12.76 -1.57 0.55
CA VAL A 466 -13.60 -2.66 1.06
C VAL A 466 -12.97 -3.34 2.28
N THR A 467 -11.76 -3.89 2.14
CA THR A 467 -11.09 -4.70 3.18
C THR A 467 -10.58 -3.86 4.36
N PRO A 468 -10.34 -4.45 5.56
CA PRO A 468 -9.65 -3.76 6.65
C PRO A 468 -8.30 -3.14 6.26
N ARG A 469 -7.56 -3.78 5.35
CA ARG A 469 -6.27 -3.28 4.83
C ARG A 469 -6.45 -2.05 3.93
N ASP A 470 -7.40 -2.09 3.00
CA ASP A 470 -7.68 -0.94 2.11
C ASP A 470 -8.30 0.24 2.84
N ARG A 471 -9.11 -0.03 3.87
CA ARG A 471 -9.71 0.99 4.73
C ARG A 471 -8.67 1.85 5.45
N ARG A 472 -7.39 1.44 5.54
CA ARG A 472 -6.29 2.30 6.03
C ARG A 472 -5.83 3.34 5.00
N LYS A 473 -5.95 3.06 3.70
CA LYS A 473 -5.43 3.91 2.61
C LYS A 473 -6.17 5.26 2.54
N HIS A 474 -5.46 6.36 2.79
CA HIS A 474 -6.00 7.71 2.66
C HIS A 474 -6.28 8.07 1.19
N SER A 475 -7.33 8.86 0.95
CA SER A 475 -7.65 9.42 -0.37
C SER A 475 -6.62 10.46 -0.83
N ALA A 476 -6.59 10.70 -2.15
CA ALA A 476 -5.79 11.79 -2.72
C ALA A 476 -6.32 13.17 -2.29
N ARG A 477 -7.65 13.32 -2.20
CA ARG A 477 -8.33 14.53 -1.69
C ARG A 477 -9.58 14.19 -0.89
N VAL A 478 -9.71 14.84 0.26
CA VAL A 478 -10.94 14.88 1.05
C VAL A 478 -12.00 15.76 0.38
N LYS A 479 -13.27 15.34 0.44
CA LYS A 479 -14.41 15.99 -0.23
C LYS A 479 -15.29 16.77 0.76
N THR A 480 -15.25 16.49 2.07
CA THR A 480 -16.07 17.18 3.08
C THR A 480 -15.29 17.68 4.30
N LEU A 481 -15.99 18.28 5.28
CA LEU A 481 -15.42 18.73 6.55
C LEU A 481 -16.00 17.89 7.71
N PRO A 482 -15.18 17.50 8.71
CA PRO A 482 -15.67 16.78 9.88
C PRO A 482 -16.56 17.67 10.76
N PRO A 483 -17.40 17.07 11.63
CA PRO A 483 -18.31 17.82 12.49
C PRO A 483 -17.57 18.32 13.73
N CYS A 484 -16.64 19.25 13.53
CA CYS A 484 -15.84 19.88 14.57
C CYS A 484 -16.33 21.30 14.92
N ALA A 485 -15.63 22.00 15.80
CA ALA A 485 -15.88 23.42 16.04
C ALA A 485 -15.38 24.27 14.85
N PRO A 486 -16.06 25.38 14.47
CA PRO A 486 -15.62 26.24 13.36
C PRO A 486 -14.25 26.90 13.55
N ASP A 487 -13.74 26.96 14.79
CA ASP A 487 -12.43 27.49 15.18
C ASP A 487 -11.34 26.41 15.37
N MET A 488 -11.58 25.17 14.92
CA MET A 488 -10.63 24.05 15.02
C MET A 488 -9.43 24.19 14.07
N ASP A 489 -8.21 23.94 14.55
CA ASP A 489 -7.07 23.71 13.66
C ASP A 489 -7.10 22.25 13.15
N LEU A 490 -7.28 22.07 11.84
CA LEU A 490 -7.44 20.75 11.21
C LEU A 490 -6.24 20.45 10.32
N MET A 491 -5.61 19.29 10.55
CA MET A 491 -4.57 18.74 9.67
C MET A 491 -5.23 17.80 8.66
N ILE A 492 -4.97 18.02 7.36
CA ILE A 492 -5.47 17.18 6.28
C ILE A 492 -4.39 16.16 5.89
N GLU A 493 -4.70 14.87 6.08
CA GLU A 493 -3.79 13.73 5.92
C GLU A 493 -4.11 12.97 4.60
N ALA A 494 -3.83 13.57 3.44
CA ALA A 494 -4.21 13.04 2.10
C ALA A 494 -2.98 12.83 1.17
N LYS A 495 -3.11 12.15 0.00
CA LYS A 495 -1.97 11.98 -0.95
C LYS A 495 -1.51 13.34 -1.52
N ASP A 496 -2.39 14.18 -2.07
CA ASP A 496 -2.05 15.45 -2.74
C ASP A 496 -1.68 16.63 -1.79
N LYS A 497 -1.49 16.38 -0.49
CA LYS A 497 -1.08 17.35 0.55
C LYS A 497 -1.84 18.70 0.50
N GLU A 498 -1.24 19.76 -0.03
CA GLU A 498 -1.86 21.09 -0.04
C GLU A 498 -3.01 21.22 -1.04
N GLN A 499 -3.08 20.39 -2.08
CA GLN A 499 -4.20 20.42 -3.03
C GLN A 499 -5.50 19.93 -2.40
N ALA A 500 -5.44 18.99 -1.45
CA ALA A 500 -6.61 18.58 -0.66
C ALA A 500 -7.13 19.72 0.24
N VAL A 501 -6.23 20.58 0.76
CA VAL A 501 -6.62 21.81 1.47
C VAL A 501 -7.29 22.80 0.49
N PHE A 502 -6.73 22.97 -0.71
CA PHE A 502 -7.33 23.81 -1.76
C PHE A 502 -8.70 23.31 -2.25
N GLU A 503 -8.90 21.99 -2.32
CA GLU A 503 -10.18 21.34 -2.65
C GLU A 503 -11.28 21.76 -1.66
N LEU A 504 -11.02 21.60 -0.35
CA LEU A 504 -11.92 22.06 0.71
C LEU A 504 -12.17 23.56 0.67
N MET A 505 -11.10 24.35 0.44
CA MET A 505 -11.22 25.80 0.34
C MET A 505 -12.17 26.22 -0.79
N ARG A 506 -12.11 25.57 -1.96
CA ARG A 506 -13.02 25.84 -3.08
C ARG A 506 -14.44 25.35 -2.81
N ASN A 507 -14.59 24.11 -2.37
CA ASN A 507 -15.90 23.46 -2.22
C ASN A 507 -16.78 24.16 -1.17
N PHE A 508 -16.18 24.69 -0.10
CA PHE A 508 -16.88 25.41 0.96
C PHE A 508 -16.62 26.93 0.99
N LYS A 509 -15.91 27.48 -0.01
CA LYS A 509 -15.54 28.92 -0.13
C LYS A 509 -14.86 29.46 1.13
N LEU A 510 -13.95 28.68 1.70
CA LEU A 510 -13.25 28.98 2.96
C LEU A 510 -12.25 30.15 2.81
N PRO A 511 -11.88 30.87 3.89
CA PRO A 511 -11.02 32.05 3.79
C PRO A 511 -9.72 31.79 3.00
N GLY A 512 -9.57 32.49 1.86
CA GLY A 512 -8.43 32.34 0.95
C GLY A 512 -8.70 31.52 -0.32
N TRP A 513 -9.91 30.97 -0.53
CA TRP A 513 -10.30 30.22 -1.74
C TRP A 513 -10.09 30.99 -3.06
N ASP A 514 -10.08 32.32 -2.99
CA ASP A 514 -9.89 33.26 -4.09
C ASP A 514 -8.41 33.61 -4.36
N THR A 515 -7.46 33.09 -3.56
CA THR A 515 -6.03 33.40 -3.66
C THR A 515 -5.26 32.56 -4.68
N PHE A 516 -5.83 31.45 -5.18
CA PHE A 516 -5.16 30.51 -6.08
C PHE A 516 -5.98 30.16 -7.33
N ASN A 517 -5.30 30.16 -8.47
CA ASN A 517 -5.87 29.82 -9.77
C ASN A 517 -5.37 28.45 -10.26
N ASN A 518 -6.11 27.90 -11.21
CA ASN A 518 -5.69 26.70 -11.93
C ASN A 518 -4.35 26.96 -12.65
N ILE A 519 -3.44 25.99 -12.62
CA ILE A 519 -2.27 26.01 -13.50
C ILE A 519 -2.71 25.89 -14.96
N VAL A 520 -1.89 26.42 -15.86
CA VAL A 520 -1.98 26.06 -17.28
C VAL A 520 -1.04 24.88 -17.46
N PRO A 521 -1.50 23.77 -18.10
CA PRO A 521 -0.68 22.57 -18.26
C PRO A 521 0.72 22.88 -18.78
N TYR A 522 1.73 22.44 -18.03
CA TYR A 522 3.15 22.56 -18.33
C TYR A 522 3.72 23.99 -18.33
N GLU A 523 2.95 24.99 -17.85
CA GLU A 523 3.36 26.39 -17.73
C GLU A 523 3.44 26.87 -16.28
N ARG A 524 4.61 26.74 -15.66
CA ARG A 524 4.99 27.55 -14.49
C ARG A 524 5.53 28.93 -14.92
N PRO A 525 4.81 30.03 -14.67
CA PRO A 525 5.24 31.39 -15.02
C PRO A 525 6.33 31.96 -14.09
N ASP A 526 6.67 31.23 -13.04
CA ASP A 526 7.49 31.59 -11.89
C ASP A 526 8.79 30.79 -11.78
N GLU A 527 9.20 30.14 -12.88
CA GLU A 527 10.52 29.55 -13.02
C GLU A 527 11.41 30.32 -13.99
N SER A 528 12.71 30.32 -13.70
CA SER A 528 13.72 30.88 -14.59
C SER A 528 13.92 29.97 -15.81
N ARG A 529 13.77 30.52 -17.02
CA ARG A 529 13.87 29.80 -18.30
C ARG A 529 14.87 30.52 -19.21
N LYS A 530 15.95 29.82 -19.59
CA LYS A 530 16.99 30.32 -20.50
C LYS A 530 16.41 30.66 -21.88
N ALA A 531 17.00 31.63 -22.59
CA ALA A 531 16.55 32.03 -23.93
C ALA A 531 16.59 30.87 -24.93
N VAL A 532 15.58 30.80 -25.83
CA VAL A 532 15.51 29.79 -26.89
C VAL A 532 15.04 30.43 -28.20
N LYS A 533 15.88 30.35 -29.25
CA LYS A 533 15.49 30.77 -30.60
C LYS A 533 14.50 29.79 -31.22
N LYS A 534 13.25 30.22 -31.44
CA LYS A 534 12.24 29.45 -32.17
C LYS A 534 12.27 29.85 -33.65
N LYS A 535 12.75 28.94 -34.52
CA LYS A 535 12.61 29.09 -35.98
C LYS A 535 11.13 29.22 -36.35
N ALA A 536 10.79 30.21 -37.18
CA ALA A 536 9.42 30.44 -37.63
C ALA A 536 8.83 29.23 -38.41
N LYS A 537 7.52 29.01 -38.29
CA LYS A 537 6.79 28.01 -39.10
C LYS A 537 6.80 28.45 -40.57
N LYS A 538 7.44 27.68 -41.46
CA LYS A 538 7.33 27.90 -42.91
C LYS A 538 5.88 27.81 -43.39
N GLY A 539 5.27 28.97 -43.67
CA GLY A 539 3.99 29.05 -44.39
C GLY A 539 4.09 28.49 -45.81
N LYS A 540 2.95 28.06 -46.37
CA LYS A 540 2.86 27.75 -47.80
C LYS A 540 3.06 29.04 -48.60
N LYS A 541 4.01 29.05 -49.54
CA LYS A 541 4.06 30.11 -50.56
C LYS A 541 2.80 30.04 -51.43
N ALA A 542 1.95 31.06 -51.34
CA ALA A 542 1.12 31.48 -52.47
C ALA A 542 1.97 32.36 -53.41
N ASN A 543 1.55 32.49 -54.67
CA ASN A 543 2.27 33.30 -55.65
C ASN A 543 1.96 34.80 -55.52
N GLY A 544 3.00 35.64 -55.51
CA GLY A 544 2.92 36.99 -56.05
C GLY A 544 3.31 38.14 -55.10
N VAL A 545 4.31 38.91 -55.55
CA VAL A 545 4.61 40.30 -55.17
C VAL A 545 5.21 40.54 -53.76
N ASN A 546 6.07 41.57 -53.72
CA ASN A 546 6.93 42.04 -52.65
C ASN A 546 6.31 42.05 -51.23
N GLY A 547 7.09 41.60 -50.26
CA GLY A 547 6.88 41.73 -48.81
C GLY A 547 8.22 41.62 -48.08
N GLU A 548 8.32 42.23 -46.90
CA GLU A 548 9.58 42.47 -46.18
C GLU A 548 10.13 41.21 -45.45
N ALA A 549 11.25 41.35 -44.75
CA ALA A 549 11.84 40.26 -43.97
C ALA A 549 11.04 40.00 -42.70
N GLU A 550 10.69 38.74 -42.43
CA GLU A 550 10.13 38.29 -41.14
C GLU A 550 11.27 37.83 -40.23
N ASP A 551 11.40 38.46 -39.05
CA ASP A 551 12.43 38.15 -38.06
C ASP A 551 12.18 36.82 -37.30
N ASP A 552 13.25 36.17 -36.85
CA ASP A 552 13.17 35.01 -35.95
C ASP A 552 12.61 35.43 -34.57
N ILE A 553 11.59 34.73 -34.08
CA ILE A 553 11.02 34.98 -32.74
C ILE A 553 11.96 34.38 -31.68
N GLU A 554 12.87 35.21 -31.18
CA GLU A 554 13.66 34.94 -30.00
C GLU A 554 12.76 34.96 -28.76
N VAL A 555 12.64 33.81 -28.07
CA VAL A 555 11.97 33.77 -26.76
C VAL A 555 12.97 34.32 -25.73
N PRO A 556 12.69 35.47 -25.08
CA PRO A 556 13.66 36.09 -24.18
C PRO A 556 14.02 35.19 -23.01
N GLU A 557 15.23 35.37 -22.47
CA GLU A 557 15.59 34.77 -21.19
C GLU A 557 14.70 35.36 -20.10
N LYS A 558 13.99 34.48 -19.38
CA LYS A 558 13.16 34.86 -18.24
C LYS A 558 13.91 34.49 -16.97
N ILE A 559 14.43 35.49 -16.27
CA ILE A 559 14.99 35.34 -14.92
C ILE A 559 13.89 35.72 -13.93
N VAL A 560 13.57 34.83 -13.01
CA VAL A 560 12.65 35.07 -11.88
C VAL A 560 13.48 35.32 -10.62
N SER A 561 13.02 36.22 -9.74
CA SER A 561 13.72 36.51 -8.49
C SER A 561 13.68 35.29 -7.54
N ALA A 562 14.62 35.17 -6.61
CA ALA A 562 14.59 34.08 -5.62
C ALA A 562 13.35 34.15 -4.69
N GLU A 563 12.77 35.35 -4.55
CA GLU A 563 11.55 35.61 -3.78
C GLU A 563 10.30 35.16 -4.54
N ASP A 564 10.19 35.49 -5.83
CA ASP A 564 9.07 35.12 -6.71
C ASP A 564 9.11 33.65 -7.18
N PHE A 565 10.30 33.02 -7.18
CA PHE A 565 10.52 31.69 -7.72
C PHE A 565 9.65 30.62 -7.02
N GLY A 566 8.92 29.80 -7.77
CA GLY A 566 8.06 28.75 -7.20
C GLY A 566 6.83 29.27 -6.44
N MET A 567 6.49 30.55 -6.56
CA MET A 567 5.35 31.18 -5.88
C MET A 567 4.11 31.33 -6.77
N GLY A 568 3.89 30.50 -7.80
CA GLY A 568 2.71 30.54 -8.68
C GLY A 568 2.62 31.76 -9.61
N GLY A 569 3.62 32.63 -9.56
CA GLY A 569 3.76 33.84 -10.37
C GLY A 569 2.66 34.90 -10.12
N PRO A 570 2.52 35.87 -11.05
CA PRO A 570 1.58 36.98 -10.90
C PRO A 570 0.12 36.52 -10.84
N GLN A 571 -0.24 35.48 -11.60
CA GLN A 571 -1.60 34.93 -11.67
C GLN A 571 -1.88 33.88 -10.59
N ALA A 572 -0.96 33.66 -9.65
CA ALA A 572 -1.16 32.79 -8.50
C ALA A 572 -1.61 31.35 -8.88
N ARG A 573 -1.00 30.81 -9.96
CA ARG A 573 -1.34 29.52 -10.57
C ARG A 573 -0.66 28.37 -9.82
N VAL A 574 -1.40 27.68 -8.95
CA VAL A 574 -0.86 26.61 -8.07
C VAL A 574 -1.81 25.42 -7.84
N TYR A 575 -2.95 25.36 -8.52
CA TYR A 575 -3.93 24.27 -8.38
C TYR A 575 -4.09 23.44 -9.65
N TRP A 576 -4.23 22.13 -9.53
CA TRP A 576 -4.59 21.21 -10.62
C TRP A 576 -5.70 20.22 -10.19
N PRO A 577 -6.43 19.61 -11.14
CA PRO A 577 -7.33 18.48 -10.84
C PRO A 577 -6.59 17.29 -10.22
N GLU A 578 -7.33 16.37 -9.59
CA GLU A 578 -6.81 15.08 -9.11
C GLU A 578 -6.10 14.34 -10.27
N GLY A 579 -4.98 13.66 -9.99
CA GLY A 579 -4.16 12.95 -10.99
C GLY A 579 -3.25 13.81 -11.89
N MET A 580 -3.44 15.13 -11.99
CA MET A 580 -2.79 15.98 -13.01
C MET A 580 -1.43 16.61 -12.59
N GLU A 581 -0.61 15.93 -11.76
CA GLU A 581 0.65 16.51 -11.23
C GLU A 581 1.71 16.76 -12.31
N GLU A 582 1.72 15.96 -13.38
CA GLU A 582 2.58 16.08 -14.56
C GLU A 582 2.61 17.52 -15.13
N TRP A 583 1.50 18.27 -15.00
CA TRP A 583 1.32 19.63 -15.52
C TRP A 583 2.26 20.65 -14.85
N LEU A 584 2.91 20.29 -13.74
CA LEU A 584 3.95 21.11 -13.11
C LEU A 584 5.28 21.08 -13.87
N ARG A 585 5.53 20.03 -14.66
CA ARG A 585 6.80 19.78 -15.36
C ARG A 585 6.77 20.41 -16.77
N PRO A 586 7.91 20.83 -17.37
CA PRO A 586 7.90 21.40 -18.72
C PRO A 586 7.49 20.35 -19.76
N LYS A 587 6.53 20.66 -20.65
CA LYS A 587 5.94 19.65 -21.55
C LYS A 587 7.03 18.93 -22.34
N LYS A 588 7.06 17.60 -22.26
CA LYS A 588 8.00 16.81 -23.06
C LYS A 588 7.86 17.11 -24.55
N ARG A 589 9.01 17.04 -25.20
CA ARG A 589 9.30 17.87 -26.36
C ARG A 589 8.86 17.17 -27.63
N GLU A 590 7.55 17.21 -27.95
CA GLU A 590 6.96 16.68 -29.18
C GLU A 590 7.89 16.81 -30.41
N ILE A 591 8.63 15.74 -30.73
CA ILE A 591 9.56 15.74 -31.86
C ILE A 591 8.74 15.63 -33.13
N LYS A 592 8.41 16.78 -33.73
CA LYS A 592 7.63 16.81 -34.97
C LYS A 592 8.49 16.26 -36.10
N LYS A 593 8.20 15.01 -36.48
CA LYS A 593 8.81 14.23 -37.55
C LYS A 593 9.19 15.09 -38.76
N ALA A 594 10.34 14.79 -39.34
CA ALA A 594 10.65 15.23 -40.71
C ALA A 594 9.57 14.74 -41.68
N LYS A 595 9.37 15.46 -42.78
CA LYS A 595 8.41 15.04 -43.81
C LYS A 595 8.85 13.76 -44.49
N GLU A 596 7.85 12.98 -44.90
CA GLU A 596 7.97 11.71 -45.59
C GLU A 596 8.95 11.79 -46.77
N GLY A 597 9.97 10.93 -46.75
CA GLY A 597 10.60 10.48 -47.98
C GLY A 597 9.64 9.51 -48.69
N LYS A 598 9.45 9.68 -50.00
CA LYS A 598 8.87 8.62 -50.81
C LYS A 598 9.93 7.54 -51.02
N ASP A 599 9.76 6.38 -50.40
CA ASP A 599 9.95 5.07 -51.02
C ASP A 599 9.36 3.97 -50.13
N GLY A 600 8.94 2.87 -50.75
CA GLY A 600 8.03 1.88 -50.15
C GLY A 600 8.70 0.81 -49.30
N THR A 601 9.22 1.17 -48.13
CA THR A 601 9.59 0.21 -47.06
C THR A 601 8.69 0.41 -45.84
N PRO A 602 8.30 -0.66 -45.11
CA PRO A 602 7.50 -0.54 -43.89
C PRO A 602 8.15 0.43 -42.89
N ALA A 603 7.37 1.34 -42.33
CA ALA A 603 7.89 2.38 -41.45
C ALA A 603 8.32 1.76 -40.11
N SER A 604 9.62 1.82 -39.81
CA SER A 604 10.14 1.55 -38.48
C SER A 604 9.41 2.41 -37.45
N LEU A 605 9.07 1.81 -36.30
CA LEU A 605 8.43 2.50 -35.17
C LEU A 605 9.27 3.74 -34.81
N PRO A 606 8.82 4.96 -35.11
CA PRO A 606 9.69 6.12 -35.02
C PRO A 606 9.99 6.43 -33.56
N ASP A 607 11.13 7.04 -33.30
CA ASP A 607 11.67 7.33 -31.96
C ASP A 607 12.00 6.07 -31.13
N ALA A 608 11.77 4.84 -31.64
CA ALA A 608 12.38 3.63 -31.11
C ALA A 608 13.86 3.54 -31.51
N THR A 609 14.70 2.98 -30.64
CA THR A 609 16.12 2.76 -30.89
C THR A 609 16.52 1.33 -30.56
N PHE A 610 17.50 0.78 -31.28
CA PHE A 610 18.04 -0.56 -31.05
C PHE A 610 19.56 -0.51 -31.25
N SER A 611 20.32 -1.19 -30.40
CA SER A 611 21.78 -1.28 -30.52
C SER A 611 22.18 -2.27 -31.63
N ASP A 612 23.13 -1.89 -32.48
CA ASP A 612 23.75 -2.80 -33.46
C ASP A 612 24.53 -3.96 -32.78
N ALA A 613 24.72 -3.90 -31.46
CA ALA A 613 25.39 -4.94 -30.67
C ALA A 613 24.47 -6.07 -30.19
N ILE A 614 23.15 -6.03 -30.46
CA ILE A 614 22.19 -7.05 -30.00
C ILE A 614 21.47 -7.76 -31.16
N LYS A 615 20.96 -8.98 -30.93
CA LYS A 615 20.22 -9.75 -31.94
C LYS A 615 19.17 -10.68 -31.34
N ILE A 616 17.96 -10.64 -31.89
CA ILE A 616 16.93 -11.65 -31.62
C ILE A 616 17.33 -12.99 -32.26
N VAL A 617 17.23 -14.07 -31.48
CA VAL A 617 17.52 -15.45 -31.88
C VAL A 617 16.41 -16.41 -31.45
N ASP A 618 16.27 -17.51 -32.20
CA ASP A 618 15.37 -18.61 -31.85
C ASP A 618 16.09 -19.58 -30.91
N LEU A 619 15.54 -19.75 -29.71
CA LEU A 619 16.14 -20.50 -28.61
C LEU A 619 15.22 -21.65 -28.14
N ARG A 620 14.15 -21.94 -28.90
CA ARG A 620 13.23 -23.06 -28.63
C ARG A 620 13.94 -24.41 -28.59
N GLY A 621 15.08 -24.55 -29.26
CA GLY A 621 15.96 -25.73 -29.17
C GLY A 621 16.60 -25.96 -27.79
N ARG A 622 16.46 -25.03 -26.84
CA ARG A 622 16.75 -25.19 -25.41
C ARG A 622 15.57 -24.77 -24.51
N ASN A 623 14.35 -24.83 -25.04
CA ASN A 623 13.09 -24.46 -24.38
C ASN A 623 12.98 -22.99 -23.91
N ALA A 624 13.81 -22.08 -24.44
CA ALA A 624 13.87 -20.67 -24.02
C ALA A 624 13.29 -19.70 -25.08
N GLY A 625 12.13 -20.05 -25.66
CA GLY A 625 11.37 -19.16 -26.56
C GLY A 625 12.17 -18.55 -27.72
N ARG A 626 11.95 -17.27 -28.00
CA ARG A 626 12.94 -16.41 -28.66
C ARG A 626 13.55 -15.52 -27.58
N GLY A 627 14.83 -15.20 -27.73
CA GLY A 627 15.54 -14.32 -26.81
C GLY A 627 16.49 -13.38 -27.55
N ILE A 628 17.16 -12.51 -26.81
CA ILE A 628 18.14 -11.55 -27.34
C ILE A 628 19.54 -11.98 -26.91
N ILE A 629 20.51 -12.00 -27.82
CA ILE A 629 21.93 -12.22 -27.51
C ILE A 629 22.79 -11.02 -27.91
N ALA A 630 23.93 -10.89 -27.24
CA ALA A 630 24.97 -9.92 -27.60
C ALA A 630 25.80 -10.42 -28.80
N LEU A 631 26.03 -9.56 -29.79
CA LEU A 631 26.88 -9.81 -30.96
C LEU A 631 28.37 -9.49 -30.73
N GLY A 632 28.66 -8.75 -29.67
CA GLY A 632 29.99 -8.34 -29.23
C GLY A 632 29.99 -8.11 -27.73
N ASP A 633 31.13 -7.75 -27.14
CA ASP A 633 31.19 -7.37 -25.73
C ASP A 633 30.47 -6.02 -25.50
N ILE A 634 29.46 -6.02 -24.64
CA ILE A 634 28.65 -4.84 -24.28
C ILE A 634 29.08 -4.37 -22.88
N PRO A 635 29.46 -3.09 -22.68
CA PRO A 635 29.73 -2.53 -21.36
C PRO A 635 28.50 -2.50 -20.44
N ALA A 636 28.70 -2.44 -19.12
CA ALA A 636 27.64 -2.04 -18.19
C ALA A 636 27.15 -0.61 -18.49
N GLU A 637 25.93 -0.28 -18.05
CA GLU A 637 25.24 1.00 -18.30
C GLU A 637 24.98 1.30 -19.79
N THR A 638 24.98 0.27 -20.65
CA THR A 638 24.70 0.45 -22.08
C THR A 638 23.21 0.34 -22.35
N THR A 639 22.60 1.38 -22.92
CA THR A 639 21.26 1.29 -23.51
C THR A 639 21.25 0.29 -24.66
N LEU A 640 20.44 -0.76 -24.53
CA LEU A 640 20.30 -1.86 -25.48
C LEU A 640 19.24 -1.53 -26.54
N PHE A 641 18.10 -0.99 -26.11
CA PHE A 641 17.03 -0.48 -26.95
C PHE A 641 16.07 0.43 -26.17
N THR A 642 15.29 1.24 -26.89
CA THR A 642 14.25 2.13 -26.34
C THR A 642 12.96 1.97 -27.14
N ILE A 643 11.84 1.78 -26.46
CA ILE A 643 10.49 1.60 -27.03
C ILE A 643 9.60 2.77 -26.61
N PRO A 644 9.10 3.62 -27.52
CA PRO A 644 8.25 4.76 -27.17
C PRO A 644 6.87 4.28 -26.72
N ARG A 645 6.30 4.86 -25.66
CA ARG A 645 5.05 4.39 -25.01
C ARG A 645 3.88 4.23 -26.00
N ARG A 646 3.79 5.09 -27.02
CA ARG A 646 2.80 4.99 -28.13
C ARG A 646 2.88 3.71 -29.00
N GLY A 647 3.91 2.87 -28.82
CA GLY A 647 4.09 1.58 -29.49
C GLY A 647 3.63 0.38 -28.65
N ILE A 648 3.39 0.58 -27.35
CA ILE A 648 2.83 -0.40 -26.40
C ILE A 648 1.34 -0.61 -26.73
N ILE A 649 0.80 -1.82 -26.52
CA ILE A 649 -0.65 -2.07 -26.60
C ILE A 649 -1.25 -1.87 -25.21
N ASN A 650 -2.13 -0.87 -25.05
CA ASN A 650 -2.90 -0.59 -23.84
C ASN A 650 -4.23 0.11 -24.18
N VAL A 651 -5.00 0.48 -23.16
CA VAL A 651 -6.30 1.18 -23.29
C VAL A 651 -6.16 2.54 -24.01
N GLU A 652 -5.11 3.31 -23.75
CA GLU A 652 -4.90 4.63 -24.36
C GLU A 652 -4.57 4.57 -25.85
N THR A 653 -3.83 3.53 -26.25
CA THR A 653 -3.19 3.45 -27.56
C THR A 653 -4.04 2.72 -28.61
N SER A 654 -4.97 1.86 -28.21
CA SER A 654 -5.92 1.24 -29.15
C SER A 654 -7.01 2.24 -29.57
N GLU A 655 -7.70 1.94 -30.67
CA GLU A 655 -8.91 2.66 -31.07
C GLU A 655 -10.18 2.00 -30.50
N LEU A 656 -10.10 0.79 -29.91
CA LEU A 656 -11.29 0.07 -29.43
C LEU A 656 -12.09 0.84 -28.36
N PRO A 657 -11.50 1.43 -27.31
CA PRO A 657 -12.27 2.20 -26.31
C PRO A 657 -12.95 3.45 -26.88
N LYS A 658 -12.56 3.89 -28.08
CA LYS A 658 -13.20 5.01 -28.81
C LYS A 658 -14.30 4.52 -29.76
N LYS A 659 -14.29 3.23 -30.14
CA LYS A 659 -15.34 2.56 -30.92
C LYS A 659 -16.49 2.06 -30.01
N ILE A 660 -16.17 1.60 -28.80
CA ILE A 660 -17.13 1.06 -27.81
C ILE A 660 -16.88 1.64 -26.40
N PRO A 661 -16.99 2.98 -26.20
CA PRO A 661 -16.70 3.62 -24.91
C PRO A 661 -17.50 3.01 -23.76
N ASP A 662 -18.78 2.68 -24.00
CA ASP A 662 -19.70 2.05 -23.06
C ASP A 662 -19.19 0.72 -22.45
N ALA A 663 -18.17 0.07 -23.02
CA ALA A 663 -17.54 -1.14 -22.47
C ALA A 663 -16.30 -0.88 -21.61
N PHE A 664 -15.71 0.32 -21.72
CA PHE A 664 -14.51 0.76 -20.99
C PHE A 664 -14.81 1.91 -20.01
N ASP A 665 -16.09 2.26 -19.86
CA ASP A 665 -16.57 3.28 -18.93
C ASP A 665 -16.71 2.69 -17.53
N LEU A 666 -15.77 3.03 -16.65
CA LEU A 666 -15.74 2.63 -15.24
C LEU A 666 -16.67 3.48 -14.35
N ASP A 667 -17.17 4.62 -14.85
CA ASP A 667 -18.07 5.53 -14.12
C ASP A 667 -19.57 5.19 -14.33
N LYS A 668 -19.86 4.01 -14.90
CA LYS A 668 -21.22 3.52 -15.14
C LYS A 668 -21.95 3.19 -13.82
N PRO A 669 -23.24 3.56 -13.67
CA PRO A 669 -24.07 3.09 -12.55
C PRO A 669 -24.38 1.59 -12.68
N ASP A 670 -24.35 0.88 -11.55
CA ASP A 670 -24.33 -0.60 -11.47
C ASP A 670 -25.50 -1.36 -12.12
N ASP A 671 -26.64 -0.70 -12.36
CA ASP A 671 -27.89 -1.33 -12.84
C ASP A 671 -27.75 -2.08 -14.19
N ASP A 672 -26.77 -1.71 -15.04
CA ASP A 672 -26.53 -2.28 -16.38
C ASP A 672 -25.21 -3.10 -16.48
N ALA A 673 -24.68 -3.58 -15.34
CA ALA A 673 -23.42 -4.31 -15.13
C ALA A 673 -22.12 -3.48 -15.17
N PRO A 674 -21.09 -3.83 -14.35
CA PRO A 674 -19.89 -3.02 -14.16
C PRO A 674 -18.96 -2.99 -15.38
N GLY A 675 -18.15 -1.93 -15.48
CA GLY A 675 -17.12 -1.76 -16.49
C GLY A 675 -15.97 -2.77 -16.38
N LEU A 676 -15.23 -2.96 -17.48
CA LEU A 676 -14.11 -3.91 -17.55
C LEU A 676 -12.92 -3.47 -16.71
N ASP A 677 -12.44 -4.36 -15.83
CA ASP A 677 -11.14 -4.22 -15.16
C ASP A 677 -9.96 -4.12 -16.17
N SER A 678 -8.76 -3.76 -15.73
CA SER A 678 -7.61 -3.54 -16.64
C SER A 678 -7.15 -4.81 -17.37
N TRP A 679 -7.35 -5.99 -16.78
CA TRP A 679 -7.00 -7.29 -17.36
C TRP A 679 -7.97 -7.67 -18.48
N SER A 680 -9.26 -7.68 -18.17
CA SER A 680 -10.37 -7.93 -19.09
C SER A 680 -10.39 -6.90 -20.23
N SER A 681 -10.09 -5.63 -19.92
CA SER A 681 -9.88 -4.56 -20.90
C SER A 681 -8.75 -4.86 -21.88
N LEU A 682 -7.57 -5.26 -21.39
CA LEU A 682 -6.41 -5.55 -22.23
C LEU A 682 -6.62 -6.82 -23.06
N ILE A 683 -7.28 -7.87 -22.51
CA ILE A 683 -7.70 -9.05 -23.28
C ILE A 683 -8.60 -8.64 -24.43
N LEU A 684 -9.64 -7.83 -24.17
CA LEU A 684 -10.60 -7.42 -25.20
C LEU A 684 -9.94 -6.59 -26.30
N ILE A 685 -9.00 -5.71 -25.94
CA ILE A 685 -8.17 -4.95 -26.88
C ILE A 685 -7.29 -5.89 -27.73
N MET A 686 -6.62 -6.87 -27.12
CA MET A 686 -5.80 -7.83 -27.87
C MET A 686 -6.63 -8.73 -28.80
N ILE A 687 -7.83 -9.15 -28.39
CA ILE A 687 -8.78 -9.86 -29.26
C ILE A 687 -9.13 -8.98 -30.48
N TYR A 688 -9.48 -7.71 -30.26
CA TYR A 688 -9.82 -6.78 -31.33
C TYR A 688 -8.66 -6.51 -32.30
N GLU A 689 -7.47 -6.15 -31.80
CA GLU A 689 -6.32 -5.86 -32.65
C GLU A 689 -5.84 -7.11 -33.42
N TYR A 690 -5.99 -8.30 -32.84
CA TYR A 690 -5.74 -9.57 -33.52
C TYR A 690 -6.76 -9.84 -34.65
N LEU A 691 -8.04 -9.53 -34.44
CA LEU A 691 -9.11 -9.75 -35.42
C LEU A 691 -9.16 -8.68 -36.53
N GLU A 692 -8.66 -7.46 -36.30
CA GLU A 692 -8.40 -6.46 -37.36
C GLU A 692 -7.31 -6.94 -38.35
N GLY A 693 -6.46 -7.90 -37.96
CA GLY A 693 -5.49 -8.56 -38.83
C GLY A 693 -4.53 -7.58 -39.50
N GLU A 694 -4.43 -7.60 -40.83
CA GLU A 694 -3.58 -6.68 -41.62
C GLU A 694 -3.95 -5.18 -41.47
N ASN A 695 -5.12 -4.85 -40.87
CA ASN A 695 -5.48 -3.47 -40.56
C ASN A 695 -4.87 -2.98 -39.22
N SER A 696 -4.49 -3.89 -38.30
CA SER A 696 -3.88 -3.46 -37.04
C SER A 696 -2.45 -2.98 -37.25
N LYS A 697 -2.14 -1.81 -36.69
CA LYS A 697 -0.78 -1.25 -36.63
C LYS A 697 0.20 -2.15 -35.86
N TRP A 698 -0.28 -3.09 -35.05
CA TRP A 698 0.51 -4.07 -34.30
C TRP A 698 0.56 -5.46 -34.95
N LYS A 699 0.03 -5.64 -36.16
CA LYS A 699 0.10 -6.93 -36.88
C LYS A 699 1.51 -7.58 -36.90
N PRO A 700 2.62 -6.85 -37.16
CA PRO A 700 3.97 -7.44 -37.11
C PRO A 700 4.40 -7.95 -35.72
N TYR A 701 3.76 -7.48 -34.66
CA TYR A 701 3.96 -7.95 -33.29
C TYR A 701 3.12 -9.21 -33.00
N PHE A 702 1.85 -9.24 -33.41
CA PHE A 702 1.03 -10.46 -33.37
C PHE A 702 1.59 -11.61 -34.22
N ASP A 703 2.33 -11.31 -35.29
CA ASP A 703 3.06 -12.29 -36.10
C ASP A 703 4.30 -12.90 -35.40
N VAL A 704 4.80 -12.29 -34.30
CA VAL A 704 5.87 -12.86 -33.48
C VAL A 704 5.39 -13.46 -32.15
N LEU A 705 4.27 -12.99 -31.59
CA LEU A 705 3.68 -13.54 -30.36
C LEU A 705 3.42 -15.07 -30.43
N PRO A 706 3.52 -15.80 -29.31
CA PRO A 706 3.31 -17.25 -29.29
C PRO A 706 1.91 -17.67 -29.73
N SER A 707 1.81 -18.83 -30.38
CA SER A 707 0.57 -19.47 -30.82
C SER A 707 0.11 -20.63 -29.91
N SER A 708 0.88 -20.93 -28.86
CA SER A 708 0.72 -22.07 -27.96
C SER A 708 1.56 -21.83 -26.70
N PHE A 709 1.10 -22.30 -25.55
CA PHE A 709 1.77 -22.13 -24.26
C PHE A 709 1.97 -23.46 -23.54
N ASP A 710 2.95 -23.48 -22.64
CA ASP A 710 3.19 -24.58 -21.70
C ASP A 710 2.82 -24.22 -20.25
N THR A 711 2.03 -23.16 -20.04
CA THR A 711 1.38 -22.88 -18.75
C THR A 711 0.32 -23.97 -18.43
N PRO A 712 0.12 -24.34 -17.14
CA PRO A 712 -0.76 -25.44 -16.71
C PRO A 712 -2.19 -25.43 -17.25
N MET A 713 -2.78 -24.26 -17.57
CA MET A 713 -4.15 -24.18 -18.10
C MET A 713 -4.36 -24.88 -19.47
N PHE A 714 -3.28 -25.09 -20.24
CA PHE A 714 -3.29 -25.83 -21.52
C PHE A 714 -2.83 -27.29 -21.38
N TRP A 715 -2.69 -27.79 -20.16
CA TRP A 715 -2.30 -29.17 -19.89
C TRP A 715 -3.54 -30.08 -19.81
N SER A 716 -3.33 -31.35 -20.13
CA SER A 716 -4.30 -32.42 -19.89
C SER A 716 -4.21 -32.91 -18.45
N ASP A 717 -5.26 -33.57 -17.95
CA ASP A 717 -5.29 -34.08 -16.56
C ASP A 717 -4.12 -35.01 -16.25
N ASN A 718 -3.70 -35.84 -17.21
CA ASN A 718 -2.54 -36.74 -17.09
C ASN A 718 -1.20 -35.99 -16.96
N GLU A 719 -1.11 -34.77 -17.48
CA GLU A 719 0.05 -33.87 -17.33
C GLU A 719 -0.03 -33.13 -15.98
N LEU A 720 -1.21 -32.67 -15.57
CA LEU A 720 -1.44 -32.06 -14.26
C LEU A 720 -1.22 -33.05 -13.11
N ASP A 721 -1.53 -34.33 -13.30
CA ASP A 721 -1.20 -35.42 -12.38
C ASP A 721 0.32 -35.56 -12.14
N GLN A 722 1.17 -35.04 -13.04
CA GLN A 722 2.62 -35.01 -12.83
C GLN A 722 3.06 -33.98 -11.78
N LEU A 723 2.21 -33.02 -11.40
CA LEU A 723 2.47 -32.12 -10.27
C LEU A 723 2.29 -32.82 -8.91
N GLN A 724 1.68 -34.01 -8.88
CA GLN A 724 1.49 -34.85 -7.69
C GLN A 724 0.79 -34.09 -6.54
N ALA A 725 1.53 -33.68 -5.52
CA ALA A 725 1.03 -33.02 -4.31
C ALA A 725 1.38 -31.52 -4.25
N SER A 726 1.96 -30.95 -5.31
CA SER A 726 2.19 -29.51 -5.45
C SER A 726 0.86 -28.75 -5.34
N HIS A 727 0.81 -27.72 -4.50
CA HIS A 727 -0.40 -26.92 -4.31
C HIS A 727 -0.82 -26.19 -5.60
N MET A 728 0.12 -25.91 -6.52
CA MET A 728 -0.11 -25.22 -7.79
C MET A 728 -1.32 -25.78 -8.58
N ARG A 729 -1.62 -27.08 -8.48
CA ARG A 729 -2.79 -27.69 -9.14
C ARG A 729 -4.12 -26.99 -8.81
N HIS A 730 -4.23 -26.40 -7.62
CA HIS A 730 -5.41 -25.67 -7.17
C HIS A 730 -5.43 -24.19 -7.60
N LYS A 731 -4.30 -23.63 -8.08
CA LYS A 731 -4.12 -22.21 -8.43
C LYS A 731 -4.07 -21.95 -9.95
N ILE A 732 -4.67 -22.84 -10.76
CA ILE A 732 -4.62 -22.76 -12.23
C ILE A 732 -5.67 -21.79 -12.81
N GLY A 733 -6.80 -21.56 -12.11
CA GLY A 733 -7.82 -20.56 -12.45
C GLY A 733 -8.51 -20.72 -13.82
N LYS A 734 -8.45 -21.92 -14.42
CA LYS A 734 -8.94 -22.15 -15.79
C LYS A 734 -10.44 -21.92 -15.93
N ASP A 735 -11.22 -22.51 -15.02
CA ASP A 735 -12.69 -22.50 -15.09
C ASP A 735 -13.24 -21.11 -14.74
N GLU A 736 -12.57 -20.39 -13.83
CA GLU A 736 -12.82 -18.98 -13.51
C GLU A 736 -12.59 -18.07 -14.72
N ALA A 737 -11.45 -18.24 -15.41
CA ALA A 737 -11.12 -17.48 -16.62
C ALA A 737 -12.10 -17.78 -17.77
N GLU A 738 -12.46 -19.04 -18.01
CA GLU A 738 -13.45 -19.39 -19.03
C GLU A 738 -14.84 -18.84 -18.67
N ASN A 739 -15.25 -18.90 -17.41
CA ASN A 739 -16.47 -18.28 -16.89
C ASN A 739 -16.49 -16.75 -17.11
N MET A 740 -15.37 -16.05 -16.89
CA MET A 740 -15.25 -14.62 -17.19
C MET A 740 -15.34 -14.34 -18.69
N PHE A 741 -14.69 -15.14 -19.54
CA PHE A 741 -14.81 -14.99 -21.00
C PHE A 741 -16.24 -15.19 -21.47
N GLN A 742 -16.94 -16.20 -20.93
CA GLN A 742 -18.32 -16.52 -21.30
C GLN A 742 -19.33 -15.48 -20.81
N LYS A 743 -19.20 -14.97 -19.58
CA LYS A 743 -20.16 -14.03 -18.97
C LYS A 743 -19.89 -12.56 -19.31
N THR A 744 -18.62 -12.17 -19.52
CA THR A 744 -18.22 -10.77 -19.68
C THR A 744 -17.77 -10.45 -21.10
N LEU A 745 -16.77 -11.15 -21.63
CA LEU A 745 -16.16 -10.77 -22.92
C LEU A 745 -17.03 -11.15 -24.14
N LEU A 746 -17.60 -12.37 -24.16
CA LEU A 746 -18.41 -12.83 -25.28
C LEU A 746 -19.64 -11.94 -25.55
N PRO A 747 -20.45 -11.52 -24.55
CA PRO A 747 -21.56 -10.59 -24.78
C PRO A 747 -21.13 -9.27 -25.43
N ILE A 748 -19.99 -8.70 -25.01
CA ILE A 748 -19.46 -7.45 -25.57
C ILE A 748 -19.00 -7.65 -27.02
N ILE A 749 -18.26 -8.72 -27.31
CA ILE A 749 -17.79 -9.06 -28.67
C ILE A 749 -18.97 -9.34 -29.61
N ARG A 750 -20.01 -10.04 -29.13
CA ARG A 750 -21.20 -10.38 -29.93
C ARG A 750 -22.07 -9.17 -30.23
N SER A 751 -22.34 -8.34 -29.22
CA SER A 751 -23.11 -7.10 -29.37
C SER A 751 -22.43 -6.12 -30.34
N ASN A 752 -21.10 -6.17 -30.42
CA ASN A 752 -20.28 -5.31 -31.28
C ASN A 752 -19.61 -6.09 -32.44
N SER A 753 -20.24 -7.16 -32.93
CA SER A 753 -19.59 -8.13 -33.83
C SER A 753 -19.11 -7.57 -35.19
N GLU A 754 -19.66 -6.45 -35.66
CA GLU A 754 -19.12 -5.70 -36.82
C GLU A 754 -17.81 -4.97 -36.49
N ILE A 755 -17.64 -4.47 -35.26
CA ILE A 755 -16.45 -3.74 -34.80
C ILE A 755 -15.27 -4.69 -34.58
N PHE A 756 -15.54 -5.91 -34.09
CA PHE A 756 -14.54 -6.97 -33.90
C PHE A 756 -14.30 -7.83 -35.16
N ASN A 757 -14.99 -7.59 -36.27
CA ASN A 757 -15.05 -8.49 -37.44
C ASN A 757 -15.43 -9.96 -37.09
N ALA A 758 -16.07 -10.20 -35.94
CA ALA A 758 -16.24 -11.51 -35.32
C ALA A 758 -17.47 -12.30 -35.80
N GLY A 759 -18.28 -11.73 -36.70
CA GLY A 759 -19.57 -12.30 -37.14
C GLY A 759 -19.50 -13.65 -37.87
N ASN A 760 -18.31 -14.12 -38.26
CA ASN A 760 -18.09 -15.44 -38.85
C ASN A 760 -17.45 -16.47 -37.90
N LYS A 761 -17.14 -16.10 -36.65
CA LYS A 761 -16.53 -16.98 -35.65
C LYS A 761 -17.56 -17.58 -34.71
N SER A 762 -17.39 -18.84 -34.36
CA SER A 762 -18.10 -19.52 -33.27
C SER A 762 -17.66 -19.01 -31.90
N ASP A 763 -18.47 -19.24 -30.85
CA ASP A 763 -18.09 -18.82 -29.48
C ASP A 763 -16.86 -19.57 -28.97
N ALA A 764 -16.72 -20.86 -29.32
CA ALA A 764 -15.54 -21.65 -29.01
C ALA A 764 -14.24 -21.07 -29.61
N GLU A 765 -14.26 -20.59 -30.85
CA GLU A 765 -13.10 -19.88 -31.45
C GLU A 765 -12.77 -18.58 -30.73
N LEU A 766 -13.78 -17.86 -30.21
CA LEU A 766 -13.56 -16.61 -29.48
C LEU A 766 -13.03 -16.88 -28.06
N ILE A 767 -13.48 -17.94 -27.40
CA ILE A 767 -12.93 -18.44 -26.13
C ILE A 767 -11.47 -18.92 -26.32
N GLU A 768 -11.17 -19.66 -27.39
CA GLU A 768 -9.80 -20.08 -27.71
C GLU A 768 -8.85 -18.87 -27.91
N ILE A 769 -9.32 -17.84 -28.61
CA ILE A 769 -8.57 -16.58 -28.77
C ILE A 769 -8.46 -15.84 -27.42
N ALA A 770 -9.51 -15.82 -26.59
CA ALA A 770 -9.47 -15.18 -25.27
C ALA A 770 -8.47 -15.85 -24.32
N HIS A 771 -8.44 -17.19 -24.25
CA HIS A 771 -7.37 -17.91 -23.53
C HIS A 771 -5.99 -17.55 -24.10
N ARG A 772 -5.81 -17.55 -25.43
CA ARG A 772 -4.53 -17.18 -26.04
C ARG A 772 -4.10 -15.77 -25.63
N MET A 773 -4.99 -14.78 -25.61
CA MET A 773 -4.64 -13.41 -25.24
C MET A 773 -4.40 -13.26 -23.74
N GLY A 774 -5.24 -13.83 -22.87
CA GLY A 774 -5.03 -13.83 -21.42
C GLY A 774 -3.70 -14.47 -21.01
N SER A 775 -3.33 -15.61 -21.60
CA SER A 775 -2.02 -16.23 -21.38
C SER A 775 -0.85 -15.48 -22.03
N THR A 776 -1.10 -14.68 -23.07
CA THR A 776 -0.08 -13.76 -23.58
C THR A 776 0.17 -12.63 -22.57
N ILE A 777 -0.89 -12.04 -22.02
CA ILE A 777 -0.78 -10.96 -21.03
C ILE A 777 -0.07 -11.48 -19.77
N MET A 778 -0.47 -12.65 -19.27
CA MET A 778 0.12 -13.29 -18.07
C MET A 778 1.64 -13.50 -18.15
N ALA A 779 2.17 -13.74 -19.35
CA ALA A 779 3.58 -14.09 -19.56
C ALA A 779 4.42 -12.97 -20.21
N TYR A 780 3.82 -11.92 -20.75
CA TYR A 780 4.48 -10.91 -21.59
C TYR A 780 4.01 -9.46 -21.40
N ALA A 781 2.99 -9.20 -20.56
CA ALA A 781 2.60 -7.82 -20.22
C ALA A 781 3.56 -7.21 -19.20
N PHE A 782 3.70 -5.89 -19.28
CA PHE A 782 4.36 -5.07 -18.28
C PHE A 782 3.32 -4.21 -17.58
N ASP A 783 3.51 -3.93 -16.29
CA ASP A 783 2.94 -2.73 -15.69
C ASP A 783 3.55 -1.50 -16.38
N LEU A 784 2.80 -0.40 -16.52
CA LEU A 784 3.27 0.82 -17.20
C LEU A 784 3.42 2.01 -16.26
N GLU A 785 3.06 1.87 -15.00
CA GLU A 785 3.33 2.86 -13.96
C GLU A 785 4.84 2.91 -13.63
N ASN A 786 5.24 3.81 -12.73
CA ASN A 786 6.65 4.12 -12.50
C ASN A 786 7.16 3.46 -11.22
N ASP A 787 8.29 2.76 -11.32
CA ASP A 787 9.05 2.13 -10.23
C ASP A 787 9.36 3.09 -9.04
N GLU A 788 9.27 4.41 -9.25
CA GLU A 788 9.38 5.43 -8.20
C GLU A 788 8.24 5.38 -7.14
N GLU A 789 7.13 4.67 -7.37
CA GLU A 789 6.13 4.38 -6.31
C GLU A 789 6.39 3.03 -5.58
N GLU A 790 7.32 2.18 -6.04
CA GLU A 790 7.55 0.85 -5.44
C GLU A 790 8.48 0.85 -4.19
N GLU A 791 9.30 1.88 -3.96
CA GLU A 791 10.14 1.97 -2.73
C GLU A 791 9.33 2.18 -1.42
N GLU A 792 7.99 2.31 -1.47
CA GLU A 792 7.12 2.39 -0.28
C GLU A 792 6.41 1.06 0.10
N GLU A 793 6.45 -0.01 -0.72
CA GLU A 793 5.78 -1.31 -0.44
C GLU A 793 6.75 -2.52 -0.49
N ALA A 794 7.84 -2.47 0.29
CA ALA A 794 8.90 -3.49 0.28
C ALA A 794 8.60 -4.77 1.09
N ASP A 795 7.45 -4.86 1.76
CA ASP A 795 7.05 -5.96 2.65
C ASP A 795 5.66 -6.53 2.30
N GLY A 796 5.51 -7.02 1.06
CA GLY A 796 4.35 -7.79 0.61
C GLY A 796 4.66 -8.73 -0.55
N TRP A 797 4.10 -9.94 -0.53
CA TRP A 797 4.12 -10.86 -1.68
C TRP A 797 3.35 -10.25 -2.87
N VAL A 798 3.83 -10.48 -4.10
CA VAL A 798 3.14 -10.04 -5.34
C VAL A 798 2.01 -11.01 -5.70
N GLU A 799 1.05 -11.10 -4.79
CA GLU A 799 -0.31 -11.53 -5.10
C GLU A 799 -0.96 -10.51 -6.05
N ASP A 800 -2.00 -10.96 -6.75
CA ASP A 800 -2.36 -10.38 -8.05
C ASP A 800 -2.90 -8.93 -7.91
N ARG A 801 -2.20 -7.92 -8.49
CA ARG A 801 -2.54 -6.49 -8.38
C ARG A 801 -4.00 -6.23 -8.82
N ASP A 802 -4.82 -5.66 -7.93
CA ASP A 802 -6.28 -5.41 -8.07
C ASP A 802 -6.69 -4.46 -9.23
N GLY A 803 -6.45 -4.85 -10.48
CA GLY A 803 -7.04 -4.25 -11.70
C GLY A 803 -6.81 -2.75 -11.94
N LYS A 804 -5.98 -2.10 -11.12
CA LYS A 804 -5.83 -0.63 -11.05
C LYS A 804 -4.65 -0.09 -11.82
N SER A 805 -3.52 -0.81 -11.84
CA SER A 805 -2.36 -0.36 -12.59
C SER A 805 -2.52 -0.62 -14.09
N MET A 806 -2.03 0.32 -14.91
CA MET A 806 -2.20 0.24 -16.35
C MET A 806 -1.22 -0.76 -16.98
N MET A 807 -1.63 -2.02 -17.11
CA MET A 807 -0.88 -2.99 -17.90
C MET A 807 -0.82 -2.65 -19.40
N GLY A 808 0.23 -3.11 -20.07
CA GLY A 808 0.28 -3.16 -21.53
C GLY A 808 1.34 -4.10 -22.10
N MET A 809 1.13 -4.49 -23.36
CA MET A 809 2.09 -5.31 -24.11
C MET A 809 3.19 -4.43 -24.68
N VAL A 810 4.47 -4.68 -24.35
CA VAL A 810 5.61 -3.83 -24.74
C VAL A 810 6.48 -4.54 -25.79
N PRO A 811 6.28 -4.30 -27.10
CA PRO A 811 7.01 -5.02 -28.14
C PRO A 811 8.52 -4.86 -28.01
N MET A 812 9.26 -5.96 -28.15
CA MET A 812 10.71 -6.12 -27.98
C MET A 812 11.17 -6.24 -26.52
N ALA A 813 10.61 -5.49 -25.57
CA ALA A 813 10.93 -5.69 -24.15
C ALA A 813 10.51 -7.11 -23.71
N ASP A 814 9.36 -7.54 -24.21
CA ASP A 814 8.79 -8.88 -24.06
C ASP A 814 9.55 -10.02 -24.80
N ILE A 815 10.60 -9.70 -25.57
CA ILE A 815 11.49 -10.69 -26.21
C ILE A 815 12.71 -10.99 -25.31
N LEU A 816 12.85 -10.32 -24.17
CA LEU A 816 13.84 -10.68 -23.15
C LEU A 816 13.31 -11.88 -22.34
N ASN A 817 13.98 -13.02 -22.47
CA ASN A 817 13.85 -14.10 -21.48
C ASN A 817 14.26 -13.59 -20.09
N ALA A 818 13.80 -14.26 -19.03
CA ALA A 818 14.21 -13.98 -17.66
C ALA A 818 14.75 -15.22 -16.95
N ASP A 819 15.51 -14.98 -15.88
CA ASP A 819 16.04 -15.96 -14.94
C ASP A 819 16.35 -15.24 -13.62
N ALA A 820 16.55 -15.97 -12.53
CA ALA A 820 16.78 -15.36 -11.21
C ALA A 820 18.06 -14.51 -11.18
N GLU A 821 19.06 -14.85 -12.01
CA GLU A 821 20.19 -13.96 -12.31
C GLU A 821 20.02 -13.37 -13.71
N PHE A 822 19.90 -12.05 -13.75
CA PHE A 822 19.62 -11.25 -14.94
C PHE A 822 20.83 -10.35 -15.26
N ASN A 823 20.86 -9.71 -16.43
CA ASN A 823 21.95 -8.80 -16.80
C ASN A 823 21.47 -7.53 -17.53
N ALA A 824 20.16 -7.38 -17.71
CA ALA A 824 19.51 -6.16 -18.16
C ALA A 824 18.30 -5.81 -17.28
N HIS A 825 17.91 -4.54 -17.32
CA HIS A 825 16.78 -3.98 -16.58
C HIS A 825 16.00 -3.01 -17.49
N VAL A 826 14.68 -2.93 -17.29
CA VAL A 826 13.76 -2.06 -18.04
C VAL A 826 13.49 -0.82 -17.21
N ASN A 827 13.85 0.36 -17.74
CA ASN A 827 13.75 1.65 -17.05
C ASN A 827 12.53 2.41 -17.58
N HIS A 828 11.68 2.93 -16.68
CA HIS A 828 10.41 3.56 -17.05
C HIS A 828 10.55 5.09 -17.21
N GLU A 829 10.54 5.58 -18.45
CA GLU A 829 10.50 7.01 -18.77
C GLU A 829 9.11 7.46 -19.24
N GLU A 830 8.74 8.72 -18.95
CA GLU A 830 7.40 9.27 -19.29
C GLU A 830 7.06 9.31 -20.81
N ASP A 831 8.04 9.15 -21.71
CA ASP A 831 7.81 9.03 -23.18
C ASP A 831 8.10 7.60 -23.72
N SER A 832 8.82 6.75 -22.96
CA SER A 832 9.42 5.50 -23.47
C SER A 832 9.88 4.55 -22.37
N LEU A 833 9.96 3.25 -22.66
CA LEU A 833 10.68 2.26 -21.84
C LEU A 833 12.06 2.02 -22.45
N THR A 834 13.11 2.07 -21.64
CA THR A 834 14.51 1.94 -22.09
C THR A 834 15.20 0.79 -21.37
N VAL A 835 15.78 -0.15 -22.11
CA VAL A 835 16.48 -1.31 -21.52
C VAL A 835 17.98 -1.02 -21.43
N THR A 836 18.56 -1.22 -20.26
CA THR A 836 20.00 -1.03 -19.99
C THR A 836 20.66 -2.31 -19.47
N SER A 837 21.96 -2.51 -19.78
CA SER A 837 22.77 -3.60 -19.21
C SER A 837 23.30 -3.25 -17.81
N LEU A 838 23.08 -4.12 -16.83
CA LEU A 838 23.54 -3.94 -15.44
C LEU A 838 25.03 -4.26 -15.26
N ARG A 839 25.54 -5.21 -16.05
CA ARG A 839 26.94 -5.66 -16.01
C ARG A 839 27.49 -5.84 -17.43
N PRO A 840 28.82 -5.96 -17.61
CA PRO A 840 29.38 -6.21 -18.93
C PRO A 840 28.95 -7.58 -19.46
N ILE A 841 28.24 -7.61 -20.60
CA ILE A 841 27.73 -8.82 -21.26
C ILE A 841 28.73 -9.24 -22.35
N LYS A 842 29.05 -10.53 -22.48
CA LYS A 842 30.01 -11.04 -23.46
C LYS A 842 29.40 -11.38 -24.81
N ALA A 843 30.20 -11.31 -25.86
CA ALA A 843 29.82 -11.74 -27.20
C ALA A 843 29.29 -13.20 -27.19
N GLY A 844 28.01 -13.37 -27.52
CA GLY A 844 27.30 -14.66 -27.52
C GLY A 844 26.51 -14.98 -26.25
N GLU A 845 26.61 -14.17 -25.19
CA GLU A 845 25.73 -14.30 -24.01
C GLU A 845 24.31 -13.82 -24.32
N GLU A 846 23.35 -14.39 -23.60
CA GLU A 846 21.95 -13.96 -23.60
C GLU A 846 21.76 -12.72 -22.74
N ILE A 847 20.84 -11.87 -23.17
CA ILE A 847 20.39 -10.69 -22.45
C ILE A 847 19.10 -11.07 -21.72
N LEU A 848 19.16 -11.09 -20.39
CA LEU A 848 18.13 -11.57 -19.50
C LEU A 848 17.56 -10.42 -18.67
N ASN A 849 16.24 -10.33 -18.63
CA ASN A 849 15.48 -9.46 -17.74
C ASN A 849 15.23 -10.16 -16.38
N TYR A 850 14.71 -9.43 -15.40
CA TYR A 850 14.15 -9.97 -14.16
C TYR A 850 12.62 -9.93 -14.21
N TYR A 851 11.96 -11.01 -13.80
CA TYR A 851 10.49 -11.05 -13.62
C TYR A 851 10.07 -11.00 -12.15
N GLY A 852 11.01 -11.09 -11.20
CA GLY A 852 10.74 -11.14 -9.76
C GLY A 852 11.20 -12.44 -9.09
N PRO A 853 11.15 -12.50 -7.74
CA PRO A 853 11.63 -13.62 -6.93
C PRO A 853 10.65 -14.81 -6.91
N HIS A 854 10.20 -15.25 -8.08
CA HIS A 854 9.16 -16.28 -8.18
C HIS A 854 9.71 -17.71 -7.94
N PRO A 855 9.00 -18.57 -7.18
CA PRO A 855 9.27 -20.01 -7.14
C PRO A 855 9.05 -20.64 -8.53
N ASN A 856 9.62 -21.81 -8.79
CA ASN A 856 9.34 -22.54 -10.04
C ASN A 856 7.87 -22.91 -10.21
N SER A 857 7.11 -23.05 -9.11
CA SER A 857 5.67 -23.28 -9.16
C SER A 857 4.94 -22.10 -9.81
N GLU A 858 5.24 -20.88 -9.40
CA GLU A 858 4.62 -19.65 -9.93
C GLU A 858 5.19 -19.28 -11.31
N LEU A 859 6.49 -19.51 -11.53
CA LEU A 859 7.13 -19.31 -12.84
C LEU A 859 6.48 -20.21 -13.91
N LEU A 860 6.13 -21.44 -13.54
CA LEU A 860 5.41 -22.37 -14.41
C LEU A 860 3.93 -21.95 -14.58
N ARG A 861 3.26 -21.51 -13.52
CA ARG A 861 1.86 -21.00 -13.56
C ARG A 861 1.72 -19.82 -14.52
N ARG A 862 2.49 -18.73 -14.31
CA ARG A 862 2.38 -17.47 -15.06
C ARG A 862 3.05 -17.53 -16.44
N TYR A 863 4.27 -18.06 -16.52
CA TYR A 863 5.13 -17.94 -17.71
C TYR A 863 5.36 -19.25 -18.49
N GLY A 864 5.02 -20.41 -17.91
CA GLY A 864 5.13 -21.71 -18.58
C GLY A 864 6.54 -22.29 -18.65
N TYR A 865 7.45 -21.88 -17.75
CA TYR A 865 8.81 -22.43 -17.66
C TYR A 865 9.31 -22.55 -16.22
N VAL A 866 10.48 -23.21 -16.05
CA VAL A 866 11.17 -23.44 -14.77
C VAL A 866 12.68 -23.27 -14.98
N THR A 867 13.43 -22.85 -13.95
CA THR A 867 14.90 -22.79 -13.99
C THR A 867 15.55 -23.34 -12.71
N GLU A 868 16.79 -23.81 -12.84
CA GLU A 868 17.61 -24.24 -11.70
C GLU A 868 17.95 -23.07 -10.75
N LYS A 869 18.01 -21.82 -11.25
CA LYS A 869 18.29 -20.67 -10.38
C LYS A 869 17.05 -20.20 -9.62
N HIS A 870 15.88 -20.26 -10.25
CA HIS A 870 14.60 -19.99 -9.59
C HIS A 870 14.29 -21.00 -8.47
N SER A 871 14.97 -22.17 -8.43
CA SER A 871 14.79 -23.10 -7.30
C SER A 871 15.25 -22.53 -5.95
N ARG A 872 16.01 -21.43 -5.96
CA ARG A 872 16.35 -20.67 -4.75
C ARG A 872 15.10 -20.12 -4.04
N TYR A 873 14.06 -19.81 -4.82
CA TYR A 873 12.79 -19.25 -4.37
C TYR A 873 11.68 -20.29 -4.20
N ASP A 874 11.92 -21.58 -4.51
CA ASP A 874 10.88 -22.62 -4.38
C ASP A 874 10.29 -22.64 -2.96
N VAL A 875 8.96 -22.61 -2.87
CA VAL A 875 8.18 -22.62 -1.62
C VAL A 875 7.37 -23.91 -1.48
N VAL A 876 6.94 -24.24 -0.26
CA VAL A 876 5.96 -25.30 0.01
C VAL A 876 4.88 -24.79 0.96
N GLU A 877 3.63 -24.83 0.51
CA GLU A 877 2.48 -24.47 1.34
C GLU A 877 2.20 -25.55 2.39
N ILE A 878 1.97 -25.11 3.63
CA ILE A 878 1.62 -25.91 4.80
C ILE A 878 0.19 -25.57 5.23
N PRO A 879 -0.84 -26.24 4.66
CA PRO A 879 -2.20 -26.17 5.17
C PRO A 879 -2.31 -26.63 6.63
N TRP A 880 -3.11 -25.90 7.42
CA TRP A 880 -3.26 -26.13 8.85
C TRP A 880 -3.97 -27.47 9.18
N ASP A 881 -4.77 -28.02 8.25
CA ASP A 881 -5.38 -29.36 8.39
C ASP A 881 -4.32 -30.46 8.62
N ILE A 882 -3.12 -30.29 8.07
CA ILE A 882 -1.98 -31.20 8.26
C ILE A 882 -1.43 -31.09 9.68
N VAL A 883 -1.38 -29.86 10.24
CA VAL A 883 -0.92 -29.59 11.60
C VAL A 883 -1.90 -30.18 12.62
N GLU A 884 -3.21 -30.01 12.39
CA GLU A 884 -4.28 -30.62 13.19
C GLU A 884 -4.28 -32.15 13.08
N SER A 885 -4.05 -32.69 11.88
CA SER A 885 -3.89 -34.13 11.65
C SER A 885 -2.66 -34.69 12.38
N ALA A 886 -1.53 -33.96 12.36
CA ALA A 886 -0.31 -34.34 13.07
C ALA A 886 -0.51 -34.30 14.60
N LEU A 887 -1.20 -33.27 15.12
CA LEU A 887 -1.62 -33.16 16.51
C LEU A 887 -2.48 -34.35 16.95
N SER A 888 -3.54 -34.67 16.18
CA SER A 888 -4.46 -35.75 16.53
C SER A 888 -3.79 -37.12 16.47
N ALA A 889 -3.14 -37.44 15.34
CA ALA A 889 -2.61 -38.78 15.08
C ALA A 889 -1.41 -39.16 15.96
N ASN A 890 -0.55 -38.19 16.33
CA ASN A 890 0.68 -38.48 17.08
C ASN A 890 0.56 -38.23 18.59
N PHE A 891 -0.37 -37.37 19.03
CA PHE A 891 -0.50 -36.97 20.43
C PHE A 891 -1.85 -37.29 21.06
N GLY A 892 -2.79 -37.88 20.29
CA GLY A 892 -4.07 -38.38 20.81
C GLY A 892 -5.06 -37.27 21.20
N ILE A 893 -4.94 -36.09 20.57
CA ILE A 893 -5.86 -34.98 20.79
C ILE A 893 -7.15 -35.24 19.99
N PRO A 894 -8.35 -35.31 20.61
CA PRO A 894 -9.59 -35.58 19.89
C PRO A 894 -9.94 -34.45 18.91
N SER A 895 -10.43 -34.78 17.72
CA SER A 895 -10.83 -33.78 16.70
C SER A 895 -11.80 -32.74 17.25
N GLN A 896 -12.77 -33.16 18.07
CA GLN A 896 -13.72 -32.27 18.75
C GLN A 896 -13.08 -31.20 19.66
N VAL A 897 -11.87 -31.48 20.18
CA VAL A 897 -11.09 -30.51 20.97
C VAL A 897 -10.32 -29.58 20.04
N LEU A 898 -9.82 -30.08 18.90
CA LEU A 898 -9.19 -29.26 17.86
C LEU A 898 -10.21 -28.28 17.26
N GLU A 899 -11.36 -28.78 16.79
CA GLU A 899 -12.52 -28.02 16.29
C GLU A 899 -12.95 -26.91 17.27
N GLN A 900 -13.07 -27.23 18.56
CA GLN A 900 -13.44 -26.24 19.59
C GLN A 900 -12.38 -25.13 19.76
N ILE A 901 -11.10 -25.45 19.60
CA ILE A 901 -10.00 -24.48 19.75
C ILE A 901 -9.83 -23.65 18.48
N ARG A 902 -9.97 -24.27 17.30
CA ARG A 902 -10.01 -23.63 15.99
C ARG A 902 -11.12 -22.58 15.94
N GLY A 903 -12.38 -22.95 16.21
CA GLY A 903 -13.50 -22.00 16.19
C GLY A 903 -13.32 -20.85 17.19
N ALA A 904 -12.71 -21.11 18.35
CA ALA A 904 -12.37 -20.10 19.36
C ALA A 904 -11.07 -19.32 19.08
N LEU A 905 -10.53 -19.40 17.86
CA LEU A 905 -9.43 -18.59 17.32
C LEU A 905 -9.85 -17.95 15.98
N GLU A 906 -10.66 -18.64 15.18
CA GLU A 906 -11.40 -18.07 14.03
C GLU A 906 -12.35 -16.93 14.48
N GLU A 907 -12.94 -17.02 15.67
CA GLU A 907 -13.71 -15.93 16.31
C GLU A 907 -12.86 -14.71 16.72
N ASP A 908 -11.51 -14.81 16.77
CA ASP A 908 -10.59 -13.72 17.16
C ASP A 908 -9.96 -13.00 15.93
N GLU A 909 -10.34 -13.34 14.69
CA GLU A 909 -9.81 -12.81 13.40
C GLU A 909 -8.28 -12.94 13.14
N GLU A 910 -7.49 -13.51 14.06
CA GLU A 910 -6.03 -13.75 13.94
C GLU A 910 -5.64 -15.16 13.41
N PHE A 911 -6.56 -15.91 12.78
CA PHE A 911 -6.33 -17.32 12.40
C PHE A 911 -5.99 -17.51 10.90
N GLU A 912 -4.92 -18.24 10.61
CA GLU A 912 -4.42 -18.50 9.26
C GLU A 912 -4.46 -20.01 8.92
N ASP A 913 -5.06 -20.35 7.77
CA ASP A 913 -5.30 -21.74 7.35
C ASP A 913 -4.16 -22.35 6.50
N THR A 914 -3.18 -21.57 6.03
CA THR A 914 -2.05 -22.05 5.21
C THR A 914 -0.82 -21.17 5.37
N PHE A 915 0.33 -21.79 5.64
CA PHE A 915 1.61 -21.10 5.89
C PHE A 915 2.63 -21.41 4.79
N VAL A 916 3.58 -20.51 4.53
CA VAL A 916 4.56 -20.66 3.43
C VAL A 916 5.92 -21.09 3.96
N LEU A 917 6.34 -22.33 3.67
CA LEU A 917 7.72 -22.78 3.88
C LEU A 917 8.59 -22.26 2.74
N GLU A 918 9.69 -21.57 3.05
CA GLU A 918 10.61 -21.00 2.05
C GLU A 918 12.09 -21.10 2.47
N ARG A 919 12.99 -20.46 1.72
CA ARG A 919 14.43 -20.34 2.04
C ARG A 919 14.80 -18.89 2.32
N GLU A 920 15.75 -18.67 3.22
CA GLU A 920 16.50 -17.42 3.23
C GLU A 920 17.31 -17.34 1.92
N THR A 921 17.00 -16.36 1.06
CA THR A 921 17.61 -16.27 -0.27
C THR A 921 18.62 -15.14 -0.43
N GLY A 922 18.65 -14.16 0.48
CA GLY A 922 19.57 -13.01 0.43
C GLY A 922 19.32 -12.02 -0.71
N GLU A 923 19.89 -10.82 -0.59
CA GLU A 923 19.72 -9.72 -1.56
C GLU A 923 20.36 -10.05 -2.93
N VAL A 924 19.73 -9.53 -4.00
CA VAL A 924 20.33 -9.52 -5.35
C VAL A 924 21.44 -8.46 -5.37
N ASN A 925 22.62 -8.80 -5.92
CA ASN A 925 23.67 -7.81 -6.17
C ASN A 925 23.20 -6.80 -7.22
N SER A 926 23.71 -5.56 -7.16
CA SER A 926 23.39 -4.50 -8.14
C SER A 926 23.81 -4.81 -9.59
N ASP A 927 24.52 -5.91 -9.82
CA ASP A 927 24.95 -6.38 -11.13
C ASP A 927 24.04 -7.50 -11.70
N GLY A 928 23.04 -7.96 -10.93
CA GLY A 928 22.10 -9.04 -11.28
C GLY A 928 22.61 -10.45 -10.97
N THR A 929 23.50 -10.62 -9.99
CA THR A 929 23.99 -11.92 -9.49
C THR A 929 23.61 -12.16 -8.02
N PHE A 930 23.86 -13.37 -7.50
CA PHE A 930 23.79 -13.64 -6.06
C PHE A 930 25.18 -13.87 -5.45
N ALA A 931 25.40 -13.31 -4.26
CA ALA A 931 26.62 -13.56 -3.49
C ALA A 931 26.54 -14.87 -2.66
N GLU A 932 25.33 -15.27 -2.24
CA GLU A 932 25.11 -16.44 -1.38
C GLU A 932 24.13 -17.46 -2.00
N SER A 933 24.32 -18.73 -1.63
CA SER A 933 23.36 -19.80 -1.91
C SER A 933 22.18 -19.69 -0.94
N ALA A 934 20.96 -19.80 -1.45
CA ALA A 934 19.76 -19.87 -0.61
C ALA A 934 19.77 -21.12 0.27
N ARG A 935 19.20 -21.00 1.46
CA ARG A 935 19.22 -22.02 2.52
C ARG A 935 17.92 -21.99 3.32
N PHE A 936 17.44 -23.14 3.77
CA PHE A 936 16.43 -23.16 4.83
C PHE A 936 17.06 -22.69 6.16
N GLU A 937 16.47 -21.70 6.83
CA GLU A 937 16.91 -21.23 8.16
C GLU A 937 16.01 -21.75 9.28
N SER A 938 14.71 -21.45 9.25
CA SER A 938 13.77 -21.87 10.30
C SER A 938 12.32 -22.04 9.81
N MET A 939 11.48 -22.68 10.61
CA MET A 939 10.05 -22.85 10.30
C MET A 939 9.31 -21.51 10.39
N PRO A 940 8.30 -21.24 9.55
CA PRO A 940 7.58 -19.96 9.50
C PRO A 940 7.12 -19.48 10.89
N GLU A 941 7.37 -18.20 11.20
CA GLU A 941 7.18 -17.67 12.56
C GLU A 941 5.69 -17.68 12.95
N ASP A 942 4.83 -17.27 12.02
CA ASP A 942 3.36 -17.37 12.04
C ASP A 942 2.85 -18.76 12.44
N LEU A 943 3.23 -19.81 11.70
CA LEU A 943 2.92 -21.22 11.98
C LEU A 943 3.38 -21.63 13.37
N GLN A 944 4.58 -21.19 13.77
CA GLN A 944 5.08 -21.45 15.11
C GLN A 944 4.27 -20.71 16.19
N GLU A 945 3.86 -19.46 15.97
CA GLU A 945 3.06 -18.63 16.88
C GLU A 945 1.64 -19.18 17.03
N GLN A 946 0.95 -19.49 15.91
CA GLN A 946 -0.36 -20.15 15.91
C GLN A 946 -0.28 -21.50 16.62
N LEU A 947 0.72 -22.35 16.33
CA LEU A 947 0.92 -23.62 17.04
C LEU A 947 1.23 -23.44 18.53
N LYS A 948 2.05 -22.45 18.92
CA LYS A 948 2.26 -22.10 20.34
C LYS A 948 0.93 -21.70 21.00
N THR A 949 0.04 -20.99 20.30
CA THR A 949 -1.27 -20.54 20.79
C THR A 949 -2.28 -21.68 20.86
N PHE A 950 -2.41 -22.48 19.81
CA PHE A 950 -3.27 -23.67 19.75
C PHE A 950 -2.91 -24.68 20.86
N LEU A 951 -1.61 -24.89 21.11
CA LEU A 951 -1.13 -25.71 22.24
C LEU A 951 -1.41 -25.09 23.63
N LYS A 952 -1.55 -23.75 23.76
CA LYS A 952 -2.11 -23.12 24.98
C LYS A 952 -3.60 -23.49 25.12
N GLY A 953 -4.35 -23.49 24.01
CA GLY A 953 -5.75 -23.94 23.93
C GLY A 953 -5.92 -25.39 24.38
N ILE A 954 -5.15 -26.31 23.79
CA ILE A 954 -5.20 -27.74 24.12
C ILE A 954 -4.89 -27.95 25.60
N LYS A 955 -3.93 -27.20 26.17
CA LYS A 955 -3.63 -27.26 27.61
C LYS A 955 -4.79 -26.76 28.50
N LYS A 956 -5.59 -25.78 28.06
CA LYS A 956 -6.79 -25.34 28.80
C LYS A 956 -7.88 -26.41 28.78
N ALA A 957 -8.11 -27.04 27.62
CA ALA A 957 -9.17 -28.03 27.41
C ALA A 957 -8.84 -29.42 27.99
N GLN A 958 -7.60 -29.89 27.81
CA GLN A 958 -7.13 -31.22 28.20
C GLN A 958 -5.78 -31.14 28.94
N PRO A 959 -5.76 -30.71 30.22
CA PRO A 959 -4.53 -30.50 30.99
C PRO A 959 -3.60 -31.74 31.08
N ASP A 960 -4.17 -32.94 31.08
CA ASP A 960 -3.43 -34.20 31.18
C ASP A 960 -2.59 -34.50 29.91
N ALA A 961 -2.96 -33.95 28.74
CA ALA A 961 -2.18 -34.10 27.50
C ALA A 961 -0.94 -33.20 27.48
N ILE A 962 -1.02 -32.02 28.12
CA ILE A 962 0.06 -31.02 28.16
C ILE A 962 0.29 -30.57 29.61
N PRO A 963 0.87 -31.43 30.48
CA PRO A 963 0.92 -31.20 31.93
C PRO A 963 1.75 -29.98 32.35
N ASP A 964 2.90 -29.74 31.71
CA ASP A 964 3.83 -28.64 32.05
C ASP A 964 4.25 -27.82 30.80
N LYS A 965 5.26 -26.95 30.91
CA LYS A 965 5.80 -26.18 29.79
C LYS A 965 6.71 -27.04 28.91
N ARG A 966 7.62 -27.83 29.50
CA ARG A 966 8.56 -28.70 28.77
C ARG A 966 7.80 -29.62 27.83
N LYS A 967 6.74 -30.28 28.31
CA LYS A 967 5.96 -31.19 27.46
C LYS A 967 5.26 -30.47 26.31
N ARG A 968 4.89 -29.19 26.47
CA ARG A 968 4.35 -28.38 25.39
C ARG A 968 5.40 -28.09 24.31
N GLU A 969 6.62 -27.71 24.69
CA GLU A 969 7.67 -27.44 23.68
C GLU A 969 8.14 -28.75 23.00
N GLU A 970 8.18 -29.87 23.72
CA GLU A 970 8.40 -31.21 23.12
C GLU A 970 7.32 -31.56 22.08
N ILE A 971 6.05 -31.24 22.33
CA ILE A 971 4.96 -31.46 21.38
C ILE A 971 5.06 -30.47 20.21
N HIS A 972 5.35 -29.19 20.45
CA HIS A 972 5.51 -28.16 19.40
C HIS A 972 6.52 -28.59 18.33
N GLN A 973 7.74 -28.94 18.74
CA GLN A 973 8.79 -29.38 17.82
C GLN A 973 8.45 -30.69 17.11
N ALA A 974 7.88 -31.66 17.83
CA ALA A 974 7.51 -32.95 17.24
C ALA A 974 6.28 -32.85 16.30
N VAL A 975 5.38 -31.89 16.48
CA VAL A 975 4.28 -31.59 15.54
C VAL A 975 4.83 -30.99 14.25
N LEU A 976 5.75 -30.02 14.31
CA LEU A 976 6.35 -29.42 13.12
C LEU A 976 7.07 -30.48 12.28
N ALA A 977 7.92 -31.31 12.91
CA ALA A 977 8.57 -32.43 12.22
C ALA A 977 7.57 -33.41 11.60
N LYS A 978 6.48 -33.76 12.31
CA LYS A 978 5.44 -34.67 11.78
C LYS A 978 4.59 -34.06 10.68
N THR A 979 4.42 -32.74 10.66
CA THR A 979 3.77 -32.00 9.57
C THR A 979 4.62 -32.08 8.29
N LEU A 980 5.94 -31.86 8.42
CA LEU A 980 6.87 -32.02 7.29
C LEU A 980 6.93 -33.47 6.77
N GLU A 981 6.98 -34.47 7.67
CA GLU A 981 6.89 -35.89 7.29
C GLU A 981 5.59 -36.21 6.54
N ALA A 982 4.45 -35.66 6.99
CA ALA A 982 3.15 -35.86 6.35
C ALA A 982 3.08 -35.18 4.97
N LEU A 983 3.67 -34.00 4.81
CA LEU A 983 3.81 -33.32 3.52
C LEU A 983 4.65 -34.14 2.53
N VAL A 984 5.83 -34.63 2.94
CA VAL A 984 6.66 -35.51 2.10
C VAL A 984 5.89 -36.78 1.72
N ALA A 985 5.12 -37.37 2.65
CA ALA A 985 4.32 -38.56 2.39
C ALA A 985 3.14 -38.36 1.41
N ARG A 986 2.76 -37.11 1.09
CA ARG A 986 1.76 -36.83 0.03
C ARG A 986 2.33 -37.05 -1.38
N TYR A 987 3.65 -37.03 -1.58
CA TYR A 987 4.28 -37.25 -2.90
C TYR A 987 4.50 -38.76 -3.19
N PRO A 988 3.90 -39.33 -4.26
CA PRO A 988 4.11 -40.74 -4.63
C PRO A 988 5.53 -41.11 -5.12
N THR A 989 6.48 -40.18 -5.12
CA THR A 989 7.85 -40.37 -5.63
C THR A 989 8.86 -39.68 -4.73
N SER A 990 10.01 -40.29 -4.51
CA SER A 990 11.14 -39.71 -3.76
C SER A 990 11.90 -38.64 -4.56
N ILE A 991 12.87 -37.99 -3.92
CA ILE A 991 13.86 -37.11 -4.59
C ILE A 991 14.70 -37.90 -5.60
N SER A 992 15.21 -39.08 -5.22
CA SER A 992 16.10 -39.89 -6.07
C SER A 992 15.40 -40.49 -7.29
N GLU A 993 14.09 -40.73 -7.23
CA GLU A 993 13.31 -41.20 -8.37
C GLU A 993 13.07 -40.08 -9.38
N ASP A 994 12.77 -38.86 -8.92
CA ASP A 994 12.61 -37.70 -9.80
C ASP A 994 13.93 -37.28 -10.44
N GLU A 995 15.03 -37.32 -9.70
CA GLU A 995 16.37 -37.16 -10.27
C GLU A 995 16.75 -38.29 -11.25
N ALA A 996 16.10 -39.45 -11.20
CA ALA A 996 16.26 -40.52 -12.19
C ALA A 996 15.28 -40.37 -13.39
N LEU A 997 14.13 -39.75 -13.21
CA LEU A 997 13.16 -39.41 -14.26
C LEU A 997 13.66 -38.24 -15.12
N LEU A 998 14.20 -37.16 -14.52
CA LEU A 998 14.75 -36.01 -15.26
C LEU A 998 15.90 -36.36 -16.21
N LYS A 999 16.58 -37.50 -15.97
CA LYS A 999 17.64 -38.05 -16.83
C LYS A 999 17.12 -38.85 -18.03
N GLN A 1000 15.80 -38.98 -18.18
CA GLN A 1000 15.14 -39.70 -19.28
C GLN A 1000 14.62 -38.73 -20.35
N ASP A 1001 14.30 -39.28 -21.53
CA ASP A 1001 13.71 -38.52 -22.62
C ASP A 1001 12.21 -38.31 -22.39
N LEU A 1002 11.90 -37.32 -21.57
CA LEU A 1002 10.54 -36.88 -21.23
C LEU A 1002 10.10 -35.73 -22.14
N ASN A 1003 8.78 -35.57 -22.31
CA ASN A 1003 8.22 -34.34 -22.87
C ASN A 1003 8.52 -33.12 -21.95
N GLN A 1004 8.37 -31.91 -22.48
CA GLN A 1004 8.70 -30.68 -21.75
C GLN A 1004 7.84 -30.51 -20.48
N ARG A 1005 6.51 -30.55 -20.60
CA ARG A 1005 5.56 -30.33 -19.50
C ARG A 1005 5.78 -31.27 -18.32
N THR A 1006 5.90 -32.58 -18.58
CA THR A 1006 6.24 -33.58 -17.56
C THR A 1006 7.60 -33.30 -16.91
N ARG A 1007 8.62 -32.86 -17.68
CA ARG A 1007 9.93 -32.47 -17.10
C ARG A 1007 9.81 -31.25 -16.17
N MET A 1008 8.98 -30.26 -16.51
CA MET A 1008 8.75 -29.08 -15.68
C MET A 1008 7.96 -29.41 -14.41
N ALA A 1009 6.94 -30.27 -14.51
CA ALA A 1009 6.18 -30.76 -13.36
C ALA A 1009 7.07 -31.53 -12.36
N ILE A 1010 8.01 -32.34 -12.88
CA ILE A 1010 9.01 -33.03 -12.05
C ILE A 1010 10.00 -32.03 -11.42
N ALA A 1011 10.38 -30.97 -12.12
CA ALA A 1011 11.28 -29.96 -11.56
C ALA A 1011 10.64 -29.23 -10.36
N VAL A 1012 9.39 -28.80 -10.47
CA VAL A 1012 8.63 -28.16 -9.36
C VAL A 1012 8.57 -29.10 -8.16
N ARG A 1013 8.02 -30.31 -8.33
CA ARG A 1013 7.84 -31.26 -7.23
C ARG A 1013 9.16 -31.76 -6.62
N LEU A 1014 10.25 -31.70 -7.37
CA LEU A 1014 11.60 -31.97 -6.87
C LEU A 1014 12.14 -30.81 -6.02
N GLY A 1015 11.88 -29.56 -6.40
CA GLY A 1015 12.22 -28.36 -5.62
C GLY A 1015 11.48 -28.33 -4.28
N GLU A 1016 10.16 -28.54 -4.33
CA GLU A 1016 9.27 -28.68 -3.16
C GLU A 1016 9.77 -29.78 -2.20
N LYS A 1017 10.05 -30.98 -2.71
CA LYS A 1017 10.61 -32.09 -1.90
C LYS A 1017 11.99 -31.80 -1.34
N LYS A 1018 12.85 -31.06 -2.04
CA LYS A 1018 14.17 -30.65 -1.54
C LYS A 1018 14.04 -29.69 -0.37
N LEU A 1019 13.17 -28.69 -0.46
CA LEU A 1019 12.91 -27.77 0.65
C LEU A 1019 12.35 -28.50 1.88
N LEU A 1020 11.36 -29.39 1.70
CA LEU A 1020 10.86 -30.24 2.79
C LEU A 1020 11.98 -31.07 3.44
N GLN A 1021 12.88 -31.64 2.65
CA GLN A 1021 14.01 -32.42 3.16
C GLN A 1021 15.06 -31.54 3.89
N GLU A 1022 15.29 -30.31 3.44
CA GLU A 1022 16.13 -29.32 4.14
C GLU A 1022 15.51 -28.97 5.51
N ALA A 1023 14.21 -28.66 5.55
CA ALA A 1023 13.49 -28.35 6.79
C ALA A 1023 13.46 -29.51 7.80
N ILE A 1024 13.27 -30.75 7.33
CA ILE A 1024 13.36 -31.96 8.16
C ILE A 1024 14.78 -32.13 8.73
N THR A 1025 15.82 -31.82 7.93
CA THR A 1025 17.22 -31.97 8.35
C THR A 1025 17.57 -30.94 9.41
N ALA A 1026 17.20 -29.66 9.23
CA ALA A 1026 17.37 -28.61 10.23
C ALA A 1026 16.64 -28.97 11.54
N SER A 1027 15.37 -29.34 11.46
CA SER A 1027 14.53 -29.78 12.60
C SER A 1027 15.10 -30.99 13.35
N SER A 1028 15.97 -31.79 12.71
CA SER A 1028 16.63 -32.93 13.33
C SER A 1028 17.98 -32.58 13.97
N GLY A 1029 18.72 -31.61 13.41
CA GLY A 1029 20.05 -31.22 13.90
C GLY A 1029 20.05 -30.61 15.30
N ASP A 1030 19.05 -29.78 15.60
CA ASP A 1030 18.87 -29.19 16.95
C ASP A 1030 18.57 -30.24 18.01
N VAL A 1031 18.01 -31.40 17.64
CA VAL A 1031 17.75 -32.51 18.57
C VAL A 1031 19.04 -33.22 18.96
N GLU A 1032 20.06 -33.30 18.10
CA GLU A 1032 21.36 -33.85 18.48
C GLU A 1032 22.17 -32.85 19.33
N MET A 1033 22.22 -31.56 18.95
CA MET A 1033 22.92 -30.54 19.75
C MET A 1033 22.35 -30.41 21.17
N THR A 1034 21.03 -30.54 21.34
CA THR A 1034 20.39 -30.50 22.67
C THR A 1034 20.61 -31.77 23.51
N MET A 1035 21.15 -32.85 22.94
CA MET A 1035 21.54 -34.05 23.70
C MET A 1035 23.03 -34.08 24.10
N GLU A 1036 23.95 -33.44 23.36
CA GLU A 1036 25.37 -33.42 23.75
C GLU A 1036 25.65 -32.55 25.00
N ASP A 1037 24.88 -31.46 25.20
CA ASP A 1037 25.08 -30.51 26.31
C ASP A 1037 24.57 -31.02 27.69
N GLU A 1038 23.87 -32.17 27.76
CA GLU A 1038 23.58 -32.85 29.04
C GLU A 1038 24.83 -33.50 29.68
N SER A 1039 26.03 -33.34 29.09
CA SER A 1039 27.30 -33.84 29.64
C SER A 1039 28.06 -32.85 30.57
N GLY A 1040 27.43 -31.73 30.96
CA GLY A 1040 27.97 -30.74 31.91
C GLY A 1040 28.00 -31.19 33.40
N PRO A 1041 28.89 -30.64 34.25
CA PRO A 1041 29.27 -31.27 35.52
C PRO A 1041 28.25 -31.17 36.66
N ALA A 1042 28.11 -32.28 37.40
CA ALA A 1042 27.21 -32.45 38.54
C ALA A 1042 27.29 -31.31 39.59
N LYS A 1043 26.17 -30.61 39.79
CA LYS A 1043 26.04 -29.48 40.74
C LYS A 1043 26.22 -29.94 42.19
N ARG A 1044 27.42 -29.69 42.73
CA ARG A 1044 27.71 -29.77 44.18
C ARG A 1044 26.75 -28.89 44.98
N ALA A 1045 26.05 -29.48 45.94
CA ALA A 1045 25.23 -28.74 46.89
C ALA A 1045 26.07 -27.79 47.78
N LYS A 1046 25.56 -26.56 47.93
CA LYS A 1046 25.78 -25.63 49.04
C LYS A 1046 24.37 -25.12 49.42
N ARG A 1047 23.89 -25.16 50.66
CA ARG A 1047 24.50 -24.86 51.98
C ARG A 1047 24.79 -23.38 52.18
#